data_AF-A0A543AV88-F1
#
_entry.id   AF-A0A543AV88-F1
#
_cell.length_a   1.000
_cell.length_b   1.000
_cell.length_c   1.000
_cell.angle_alpha   90.00
_cell.angle_beta   90.00
_cell.angle_gamma   90.00
#
_symmetry.space_group_name_H-M   'P 1'
#
loop_
_entity.id
_entity.type
_entity.pdbx_description
1 polymer ?
#
loop_
_entity_poly.entity_id
_entity_poly.type
_entity_poly.pdbx_seq_one_letter_code
_entity_poly.pdbx_strand_id
1 'polypeptide(L)'
;MNTALNRDRRSTELAGLSSRGACDLLVIGGGVTGVGIALDAASRGLSVVLAERHDLAFGTSRWSSKLVHGGLRYLATGDVAVAYESAVERGILMRHTAPHLIRPLPQIVPLLSTMGTSTVALVRTGYLAGDLLRMAAGTPSRLLPRSRRLSAAQVRQHAPTVAATGLRGGLAFWDGQLVDDARLVTAIARTAAGYGATILTRCTASEVTGTGAVLTDELTGQRHTVDAKAVVNATGVWASRVAPDVTLRPSRGSHLVFPQSAFGGLTAGLTVPVPGARNRFVFALPTKDRVYVGLTDEDTDGDVPDVPTASEAEIDFLIDTINTALAHPVGRDNLLGSYAGLRPLLATDSDETADISRRHAVITGEDGLITIVGGKLTTYRRMAQAAVDTAIKRAGLNPLRRCQTRRLALVGAADRDELAALAHREPLLGHPHAARLVRRYGSEAAAVASDPTLLEPITPGLDTTWAELRFAITHEGALDEADLLDRRTRIGLSHADRAAAHPAAEEALARWLCRGAVLTRDRLPCHRRTKRRLVGHQCSASFPACSPRRRLSARGELMAQEAIALMLDVPTRRITVELEAKVPGAEAVLRDLSMARKRRAEAVEREATDLARAARRLTAMMTVRDAGKVLGMSYQRVSQLTGSPSASKRSGRNAATA
;
A
#
# COMPACT_ATOMS: atom_id res chain seq x y z
N MET A 1 25.05 6.06 -10.01
CA MET A 1 24.64 5.06 -8.99
C MET A 1 23.49 4.26 -9.57
N ASN A 2 23.57 2.94 -9.62
CA ASN A 2 22.47 2.10 -10.11
C ASN A 2 21.49 1.78 -8.97
N THR A 3 20.29 2.33 -9.02
CA THR A 3 19.23 2.17 -8.00
C THR A 3 18.16 1.16 -8.41
N ALA A 4 18.28 0.57 -9.59
CA ALA A 4 17.33 -0.43 -10.06
C ALA A 4 17.46 -1.71 -9.21
N LEU A 5 16.32 -2.20 -8.74
CA LEU A 5 16.13 -3.53 -8.18
C LEU A 5 15.32 -4.34 -9.18
N ASN A 6 15.83 -5.49 -9.59
CA ASN A 6 15.16 -6.42 -10.50
C ASN A 6 15.68 -7.83 -10.29
N ARG A 7 15.05 -8.79 -10.95
CA ARG A 7 15.38 -10.22 -10.87
C ARG A 7 16.85 -10.49 -11.16
N ASP A 8 17.39 -9.93 -12.23
CA ASP A 8 18.76 -10.23 -12.69
C ASP A 8 19.81 -9.71 -11.71
N ARG A 9 19.63 -8.49 -11.20
CA ARG A 9 20.46 -7.93 -10.13
C ARG A 9 20.41 -8.82 -8.89
N ARG A 10 19.21 -9.19 -8.45
CA ARG A 10 19.02 -10.07 -7.29
C ARG A 10 19.75 -11.39 -7.46
N SER A 11 19.55 -12.08 -8.59
CA SER A 11 20.22 -13.35 -8.88
C SER A 11 21.74 -13.23 -8.92
N THR A 12 22.26 -12.15 -9.52
CA THR A 12 23.70 -11.88 -9.58
C THR A 12 24.30 -11.62 -8.19
N GLU A 13 23.64 -10.77 -7.39
CA GLU A 13 24.09 -10.44 -6.04
C GLU A 13 24.03 -11.64 -5.09
N LEU A 14 22.97 -12.45 -5.20
CA LEU A 14 22.80 -13.68 -4.43
C LEU A 14 23.88 -14.72 -4.76
N ALA A 15 24.13 -14.98 -6.05
CA ALA A 15 25.20 -15.89 -6.48
C ALA A 15 26.60 -15.38 -6.05
N GLY A 16 26.76 -14.06 -5.96
CA GLY A 16 28.00 -13.44 -5.52
C GLY A 16 28.28 -13.55 -4.02
N LEU A 17 27.31 -13.88 -3.17
CA LEU A 17 27.48 -13.89 -1.70
C LEU A 17 28.65 -14.77 -1.25
N SER A 18 28.74 -15.99 -1.78
CA SER A 18 29.79 -16.95 -1.41
C SER A 18 31.21 -16.50 -1.80
N SER A 19 31.34 -15.52 -2.70
CA SER A 19 32.63 -15.02 -3.20
C SER A 19 33.10 -13.72 -2.56
N ARG A 20 32.24 -13.03 -1.80
CA ARG A 20 32.48 -11.66 -1.33
C ARG A 20 33.22 -11.55 0.01
N GLY A 21 33.51 -12.66 0.68
CA GLY A 21 34.00 -12.66 2.05
C GLY A 21 32.97 -12.07 3.03
N ALA A 22 33.39 -11.84 4.28
CA ALA A 22 32.49 -11.29 5.30
C ALA A 22 32.11 -9.84 4.99
N CYS A 23 30.81 -9.53 5.04
CA CYS A 23 30.31 -8.16 4.94
C CYS A 23 30.47 -7.41 6.27
N ASP A 24 30.43 -6.07 6.23
CA ASP A 24 30.50 -5.28 7.46
C ASP A 24 29.19 -5.36 8.25
N LEU A 25 28.05 -5.40 7.56
CA LEU A 25 26.73 -5.43 8.20
C LEU A 25 25.74 -6.31 7.42
N LEU A 26 25.19 -7.30 8.10
CA LEU A 26 24.04 -8.07 7.64
C LEU A 26 22.76 -7.58 8.35
N VAL A 27 21.71 -7.26 7.59
CA VAL A 27 20.43 -6.78 8.09
C VAL A 27 19.34 -7.78 7.76
N ILE A 28 18.61 -8.25 8.78
CA ILE A 28 17.51 -9.20 8.61
C ILE A 28 16.17 -8.46 8.69
N GLY A 29 15.42 -8.46 7.58
CA GLY A 29 14.11 -7.81 7.43
C GLY A 29 14.12 -6.59 6.51
N GLY A 30 13.25 -6.58 5.51
CA GLY A 30 13.05 -5.53 4.49
C GLY A 30 11.88 -4.60 4.76
N GLY A 31 11.49 -4.44 6.03
CA GLY A 31 10.60 -3.36 6.49
C GLY A 31 11.31 -2.01 6.53
N VAL A 32 10.58 -0.94 6.86
CA VAL A 32 11.10 0.44 6.89
C VAL A 32 12.34 0.60 7.79
N THR A 33 12.40 -0.14 8.90
CA THR A 33 13.54 -0.14 9.82
C THR A 33 14.78 -0.74 9.15
N GLY A 34 14.67 -1.94 8.58
CA GLY A 34 15.80 -2.63 7.96
C GLY A 34 16.34 -1.92 6.73
N VAL A 35 15.46 -1.44 5.83
CA VAL A 35 15.93 -0.66 4.67
C VAL A 35 16.55 0.68 5.10
N GLY A 36 16.07 1.28 6.19
CA GLY A 36 16.68 2.47 6.78
C GLY A 36 18.09 2.21 7.30
N ILE A 37 18.30 1.08 7.99
CA ILE A 37 19.61 0.63 8.48
C ILE A 37 20.55 0.40 7.30
N ALA A 38 20.08 -0.31 6.27
CA ALA A 38 20.87 -0.59 5.09
C ALA A 38 21.28 0.71 4.36
N LEU A 39 20.37 1.67 4.22
CA LEU A 39 20.67 2.97 3.63
C LEU A 39 21.70 3.74 4.44
N ASP A 40 21.52 3.83 5.76
CA ASP A 40 22.45 4.57 6.61
C ASP A 40 23.85 3.95 6.57
N ALA A 41 23.97 2.62 6.78
CA ALA A 41 25.23 1.91 6.74
C ALA A 41 25.94 2.03 5.37
N ALA A 42 25.23 1.79 4.27
CA ALA A 42 25.81 1.90 2.93
C ALA A 42 26.23 3.35 2.60
N SER A 43 25.44 4.35 3.02
CA SER A 43 25.80 5.77 2.82
C SER A 43 27.05 6.21 3.59
N ARG A 44 27.42 5.47 4.64
CA ARG A 44 28.66 5.63 5.40
C ARG A 44 29.84 4.85 4.80
N GLY A 45 29.62 4.08 3.74
CA GLY A 45 30.64 3.30 3.02
C GLY A 45 30.84 1.88 3.54
N LEU A 46 29.92 1.35 4.36
CA LEU A 46 29.98 -0.05 4.82
C LEU A 46 29.48 -0.99 3.73
N SER A 47 30.04 -2.20 3.66
CA SER A 47 29.51 -3.29 2.84
C SER A 47 28.29 -3.91 3.54
N VAL A 48 27.13 -3.86 2.88
CA VAL A 48 25.84 -4.22 3.49
C VAL A 48 25.12 -5.28 2.67
N VAL A 49 24.61 -6.30 3.36
CA VAL A 49 23.64 -7.26 2.83
C VAL A 49 22.34 -7.13 3.62
N LEU A 50 21.21 -7.01 2.93
CA LEU A 50 19.88 -7.08 3.54
C LEU A 50 19.14 -8.30 2.98
N ALA A 51 18.58 -9.13 3.86
CA ALA A 51 17.74 -10.27 3.52
C ALA A 51 16.29 -10.04 3.96
N GLU A 52 15.34 -10.19 3.04
CA GLU A 52 13.90 -10.10 3.27
C GLU A 52 13.22 -11.37 2.77
N ARG A 53 12.54 -12.08 3.68
CA ARG A 53 11.88 -13.36 3.41
C ARG A 53 10.84 -13.29 2.30
N HIS A 54 10.07 -12.21 2.24
CA HIS A 54 9.00 -12.04 1.26
C HIS A 54 9.40 -10.93 0.26
N ASP A 55 8.79 -9.76 0.37
CA ASP A 55 9.08 -8.58 -0.45
C ASP A 55 9.26 -7.37 0.45
N LEU A 56 9.85 -6.31 -0.09
CA LEU A 56 9.99 -5.03 0.57
C LEU A 56 8.63 -4.55 1.10
N ALA A 57 8.62 -4.10 2.35
CA ALA A 57 7.42 -3.68 3.06
C ALA A 57 6.34 -4.78 3.22
N PHE A 58 6.69 -6.07 3.16
CA PHE A 58 5.68 -7.12 3.29
C PHE A 58 4.94 -7.09 4.64
N GLY A 59 5.64 -6.85 5.73
CA GLY A 59 5.04 -6.77 7.07
C GLY A 59 4.34 -5.44 7.39
N THR A 60 4.39 -5.05 8.66
CA THR A 60 3.74 -3.84 9.21
C THR A 60 3.99 -2.55 8.44
N SER A 61 5.12 -2.44 7.74
CA SER A 61 5.52 -1.20 7.05
C SER A 61 4.61 -0.78 5.88
N ARG A 62 3.70 -1.66 5.41
CA ARG A 62 2.65 -1.31 4.43
C ARG A 62 1.28 -1.08 5.07
N TRP A 63 1.16 -1.15 6.39
CA TRP A 63 -0.13 -1.14 7.11
C TRP A 63 -0.28 0.05 8.05
N SER A 64 0.37 1.17 7.71
CA SER A 64 0.26 2.39 8.50
C SER A 64 -1.03 3.17 8.19
N SER A 65 -1.34 4.15 9.04
CA SER A 65 -2.35 5.18 8.75
C SER A 65 -1.95 6.12 7.61
N LYS A 66 -0.75 5.95 7.01
CA LYS A 66 -0.20 6.82 5.95
C LYS A 66 -0.02 8.27 6.41
N LEU A 67 0.39 8.43 7.67
CA LEU A 67 0.72 9.72 8.27
C LEU A 67 2.13 9.66 8.86
N VAL A 68 2.88 10.73 8.63
CA VAL A 68 4.19 11.00 9.22
C VAL A 68 3.96 11.98 10.37
N HIS A 69 3.48 11.44 11.49
CA HIS A 69 2.96 12.25 12.58
C HIS A 69 4.02 13.04 13.33
N GLY A 70 3.70 14.30 13.65
CA GLY A 70 4.58 15.19 14.44
C GLY A 70 4.56 15.00 15.94
N GLY A 71 3.86 13.97 16.44
CA GLY A 71 3.91 13.60 17.86
C GLY A 71 2.98 14.36 18.80
N LEU A 72 1.95 15.04 18.28
CA LEU A 72 0.97 15.76 19.09
C LEU A 72 0.30 14.88 20.17
N ARG A 73 -0.01 13.62 19.86
CA ARG A 73 -0.56 12.67 20.84
C ARG A 73 0.39 12.44 22.03
N TYR A 74 1.71 12.44 21.81
CA TYR A 74 2.70 12.23 22.87
C TYR A 74 2.89 13.46 23.75
N LEU A 75 2.69 14.67 23.21
CA LEU A 75 2.62 15.88 24.05
C LEU A 75 1.47 15.79 25.05
N ALA A 76 0.32 15.22 24.65
CA ALA A 76 -0.82 15.06 25.53
C ALA A 76 -0.56 14.08 26.68
N THR A 77 0.40 13.15 26.53
CA THR A 77 0.83 12.20 27.57
C THR A 77 2.12 12.64 28.28
N GLY A 78 2.64 13.83 27.99
CA GLY A 78 3.85 14.38 28.64
C GLY A 78 5.19 13.90 28.06
N ASP A 79 5.21 13.06 27.02
CA ASP A 79 6.44 12.56 26.42
C ASP A 79 6.99 13.55 25.36
N VAL A 80 7.56 14.65 25.88
CA VAL A 80 8.08 15.77 25.08
C VAL A 80 9.26 15.34 24.21
N ALA A 81 10.12 14.43 24.70
CA ALA A 81 11.28 13.97 23.96
C ALA A 81 10.87 13.19 22.69
N VAL A 82 9.93 12.25 22.82
CA VAL A 82 9.40 11.49 21.69
C VAL A 82 8.58 12.39 20.75
N ALA A 83 7.84 13.36 21.29
CA ALA A 83 7.15 14.35 20.48
C ALA A 83 8.15 15.17 19.62
N TYR A 84 9.19 15.71 20.24
CA TYR A 84 10.20 16.51 19.56
C TYR A 84 10.95 15.71 18.50
N GLU A 85 11.38 14.49 18.80
CA GLU A 85 11.99 13.61 17.81
C GLU A 85 11.06 13.38 16.62
N SER A 86 9.78 13.09 16.88
CA SER A 86 8.78 12.87 15.82
C SER A 86 8.61 14.12 14.95
N ALA A 87 8.59 15.32 15.53
CA ALA A 87 8.48 16.57 14.80
C ALA A 87 9.73 16.87 13.95
N VAL A 88 10.93 16.59 14.46
CA VAL A 88 12.20 16.74 13.73
C VAL A 88 12.24 15.79 12.54
N GLU A 89 11.93 14.51 12.76
CA GLU A 89 11.99 13.50 11.70
C GLU A 89 10.92 13.71 10.63
N ARG A 90 9.69 14.12 11.01
CA ARG A 90 8.68 14.59 10.05
C ARG A 90 9.21 15.74 9.20
N GLY A 91 9.84 16.72 9.83
CA GLY A 91 10.43 17.86 9.14
C GLY A 91 11.56 17.48 8.18
N ILE A 92 12.36 16.47 8.50
CA ILE A 92 13.40 15.92 7.61
C ILE A 92 12.75 15.20 6.42
N LEU A 93 11.77 14.33 6.70
CA LEU A 93 11.08 13.55 5.69
C LEU A 93 10.39 14.41 4.64
N MET A 94 9.71 15.48 5.07
CA MET A 94 8.99 16.41 4.21
C MET A 94 9.88 17.34 3.38
N ARG A 95 11.13 17.60 3.83
CA ARG A 95 12.05 18.57 3.21
C ARG A 95 13.09 17.93 2.32
N HIS A 96 13.70 16.85 2.80
CA HIS A 96 14.94 16.33 2.22
C HIS A 96 14.75 14.90 1.72
N THR A 97 14.19 14.04 2.57
CA THR A 97 14.19 12.60 2.29
C THR A 97 13.19 12.22 1.21
N ALA A 98 11.91 12.61 1.34
CA ALA A 98 10.88 12.25 0.37
C ALA A 98 9.82 13.35 0.15
N PRO A 99 10.20 14.55 -0.37
CA PRO A 99 9.25 15.65 -0.58
C PRO A 99 8.10 15.32 -1.54
N HIS A 100 8.32 14.40 -2.47
CA HIS A 100 7.33 13.91 -3.44
C HIS A 100 6.29 12.98 -2.78
N LEU A 101 6.69 12.15 -1.82
CA LEU A 101 5.80 11.20 -1.14
C LEU A 101 5.05 11.80 0.05
N ILE A 102 5.50 12.93 0.60
CA ILE A 102 4.91 13.47 1.83
C ILE A 102 4.45 14.89 1.60
N ARG A 103 3.18 15.16 1.90
CA ARG A 103 2.55 16.48 1.73
C ARG A 103 1.91 16.95 3.02
N PRO A 104 1.75 18.26 3.23
CA PRO A 104 0.92 18.76 4.33
C PRO A 104 -0.54 18.36 4.10
N LEU A 105 -1.20 17.81 5.12
CA LEU A 105 -2.63 17.51 5.13
C LEU A 105 -3.27 18.25 6.31
N PRO A 106 -4.27 19.12 6.09
CA PRO A 106 -5.08 19.65 7.18
C PRO A 106 -5.82 18.51 7.87
N GLN A 107 -5.81 18.52 9.20
CA GLN A 107 -6.54 17.60 10.08
C GLN A 107 -7.53 18.44 10.87
N ILE A 108 -8.82 18.14 10.74
CA ILE A 108 -9.94 18.93 11.25
C ILE A 108 -10.66 18.15 12.34
N VAL A 109 -10.79 18.77 13.51
CA VAL A 109 -11.76 18.36 14.54
C VAL A 109 -12.99 19.25 14.38
N PRO A 110 -14.16 18.71 13.97
CA PRO A 110 -15.40 19.47 13.89
C PRO A 110 -15.93 19.75 15.30
N LEU A 111 -16.34 20.99 15.55
CA LEU A 111 -16.87 21.43 16.84
C LEU A 111 -18.38 21.25 16.87
N LEU A 112 -18.82 20.01 17.11
CA LEU A 112 -20.24 19.66 17.24
C LEU A 112 -20.81 20.15 18.58
N SER A 113 -22.14 20.15 18.70
CA SER A 113 -22.88 20.60 19.90
C SER A 113 -22.62 19.71 21.12
N THR A 114 -22.34 18.43 20.89
CA THR A 114 -21.98 17.44 21.91
C THR A 114 -20.63 17.72 22.58
N MET A 115 -19.81 18.61 22.00
CA MET A 115 -18.46 18.87 22.48
C MET A 115 -18.43 20.06 23.45
N GLY A 116 -18.08 19.82 24.71
CA GLY A 116 -17.98 20.84 25.76
C GLY A 116 -16.91 21.91 25.47
N THR A 117 -17.10 23.12 26.01
CA THR A 117 -16.18 24.26 25.83
C THR A 117 -14.77 23.99 26.36
N SER A 118 -14.65 23.26 27.47
CA SER A 118 -13.37 22.82 28.05
C SER A 118 -12.61 21.89 27.09
N THR A 119 -13.28 20.94 26.45
CA THR A 119 -12.69 20.05 25.44
C THR A 119 -12.20 20.86 24.23
N VAL A 120 -12.99 21.84 23.77
CA VAL A 120 -12.56 22.73 22.67
C VAL A 120 -11.30 23.52 23.05
N ALA A 121 -11.25 24.05 24.26
CA ALA A 121 -10.07 24.76 24.76
C ALA A 121 -8.85 23.83 24.84
N LEU A 122 -9.01 22.62 25.37
CA LEU A 122 -7.94 21.61 25.45
C LEU A 122 -7.37 21.25 24.07
N VAL A 123 -8.23 20.95 23.09
CA VAL A 123 -7.79 20.66 21.71
C VAL A 123 -7.05 21.86 21.12
N ARG A 124 -7.55 23.08 21.35
CA ARG A 124 -6.89 24.29 20.86
C ARG A 124 -5.51 24.48 21.47
N THR A 125 -5.37 24.29 22.78
CA THR A 125 -4.08 24.36 23.49
C THR A 125 -3.11 23.30 22.99
N GLY A 126 -3.57 22.07 22.80
CA GLY A 126 -2.77 21.01 22.19
C GLY A 126 -2.23 21.41 20.82
N TYR A 127 -3.06 22.00 19.96
CA TYR A 127 -2.63 22.44 18.62
C TYR A 127 -1.61 23.58 18.67
N LEU A 128 -1.75 24.53 19.61
CA LEU A 128 -0.75 25.57 19.84
C LEU A 128 0.57 24.98 20.33
N ALA A 129 0.54 24.00 21.23
CA ALA A 129 1.73 23.27 21.65
C ALA A 129 2.39 22.52 20.47
N GLY A 130 1.58 21.92 19.58
CA GLY A 130 2.05 21.32 18.34
C GLY A 130 2.72 22.32 17.38
N ASP A 131 2.21 23.55 17.31
CA ASP A 131 2.83 24.64 16.52
C ASP A 131 4.19 25.06 17.11
N LEU A 132 4.30 25.15 18.44
CA LEU A 132 5.57 25.39 19.12
C LEU A 132 6.57 24.26 18.85
N LEU A 133 6.12 23.01 18.91
CA LEU A 133 6.94 21.84 18.61
C LEU A 133 7.44 21.85 17.15
N ARG A 134 6.57 22.21 16.20
CA ARG A 134 6.94 22.40 14.78
C ARG A 134 8.03 23.46 14.63
N MET A 135 7.90 24.58 15.36
CA MET A 135 8.89 25.66 15.36
C MET A 135 10.23 25.20 15.94
N ALA A 136 10.21 24.55 17.10
CA ALA A 136 11.40 23.99 17.74
C ALA A 136 12.12 22.97 16.85
N ALA A 137 11.35 22.14 16.13
CA ALA A 137 11.89 21.18 15.16
C ALA A 137 12.43 21.83 13.87
N GLY A 138 12.33 23.15 13.71
CA GLY A 138 12.83 23.89 12.54
C GLY A 138 12.03 23.64 11.26
N THR A 139 10.76 23.23 11.36
CA THR A 139 9.89 23.03 10.19
C THR A 139 9.15 24.33 9.86
N PRO A 140 9.38 24.97 8.71
CA PRO A 140 8.82 26.28 8.41
C PRO A 140 7.31 26.21 8.14
N SER A 141 6.58 27.28 8.47
CA SER A 141 5.12 27.33 8.32
C SER A 141 4.64 27.32 6.87
N ARG A 142 5.51 27.71 5.92
CA ARG A 142 5.25 27.56 4.48
C ARG A 142 5.13 26.10 4.04
N LEU A 143 5.81 25.19 4.75
CA LEU A 143 5.78 23.76 4.47
C LEU A 143 4.70 23.04 5.28
N LEU A 144 4.57 23.40 6.56
CA LEU A 144 3.54 22.86 7.44
C LEU A 144 2.81 24.03 8.13
N PRO A 145 1.62 24.43 7.62
CA PRO A 145 0.89 25.59 8.12
C PRO A 145 0.57 25.53 9.61
N ARG A 146 0.38 26.72 10.21
CA ARG A 146 0.00 26.88 11.62
C ARG A 146 -1.43 26.42 11.87
N SER A 147 -1.70 25.94 13.08
CA SER A 147 -3.06 25.60 13.49
C SER A 147 -3.99 26.82 13.50
N ARG A 148 -5.25 26.63 13.11
CA ARG A 148 -6.24 27.71 13.04
C ARG A 148 -7.65 27.24 13.37
N ARG A 149 -8.51 28.20 13.71
CA ARG A 149 -9.96 27.98 13.75
C ARG A 149 -10.53 28.03 12.34
N LEU A 150 -11.56 27.23 12.10
CA LEU A 150 -12.35 27.23 10.86
C LEU A 150 -13.80 27.59 11.19
N SER A 151 -14.45 28.35 10.32
CA SER A 151 -15.91 28.52 10.36
C SER A 151 -16.62 27.22 9.98
N ALA A 152 -17.91 27.09 10.32
CA ALA A 152 -18.71 25.93 9.91
C ALA A 152 -18.73 25.74 8.39
N ALA A 153 -18.78 26.84 7.63
CA ALA A 153 -18.69 26.81 6.16
C ALA A 153 -17.34 26.27 5.67
N GLN A 154 -16.23 26.70 6.28
CA GLN A 154 -14.89 26.19 5.94
C GLN A 154 -14.73 24.71 6.29
N VAL A 155 -15.29 24.25 7.42
CA VAL A 155 -15.31 22.83 7.76
C VAL A 155 -16.04 22.04 6.68
N ARG A 156 -17.24 22.47 6.29
CA ARG A 156 -18.03 21.80 5.24
C ARG A 156 -17.38 21.85 3.86
N GLN A 157 -16.61 22.88 3.54
CA GLN A 157 -15.82 22.90 2.31
C GLN A 157 -14.77 21.79 2.29
N HIS A 158 -14.12 21.53 3.43
CA HIS A 158 -13.09 20.50 3.54
C HIS A 158 -13.64 19.10 3.77
N ALA A 159 -14.73 18.97 4.52
CA ALA A 159 -15.38 17.73 4.91
C ALA A 159 -16.89 17.84 4.65
N PRO A 160 -17.34 17.66 3.39
CA PRO A 160 -18.71 17.96 2.98
C PRO A 160 -19.80 17.14 3.66
N THR A 161 -19.45 15.93 4.10
CA THR A 161 -20.38 15.00 4.75
C THR A 161 -20.51 15.21 6.26
N VAL A 162 -19.77 16.14 6.87
CA VAL A 162 -19.89 16.43 8.31
C VAL A 162 -21.29 16.98 8.63
N ALA A 163 -21.84 16.55 9.77
CA ALA A 163 -23.14 17.00 10.26
C ALA A 163 -23.22 18.54 10.32
N ALA A 164 -24.23 19.12 9.66
CA ALA A 164 -24.42 20.58 9.64
C ALA A 164 -25.12 21.07 10.91
N THR A 165 -26.11 20.31 11.40
CA THR A 165 -26.84 20.62 12.63
C THR A 165 -25.90 20.57 13.83
N GLY A 166 -25.84 21.68 14.59
CA GLY A 166 -24.98 21.77 15.78
C GLY A 166 -23.49 22.04 15.49
N LEU A 167 -23.08 22.21 14.23
CA LEU A 167 -21.70 22.53 13.88
C LEU A 167 -21.37 24.00 14.12
N ARG A 168 -20.55 24.28 15.14
CA ARG A 168 -20.12 25.66 15.49
C ARG A 168 -18.88 26.13 14.73
N GLY A 169 -18.17 25.21 14.07
CA GLY A 169 -16.90 25.47 13.40
C GLY A 169 -15.94 24.29 13.52
N GLY A 170 -14.65 24.52 13.37
CA GLY A 170 -13.63 23.49 13.45
C GLY A 170 -12.31 24.01 14.02
N LEU A 171 -11.49 23.09 14.50
CA LEU A 171 -10.08 23.33 14.77
C LEU A 171 -9.26 22.55 13.75
N ALA A 172 -8.32 23.23 13.08
CA ALA A 172 -7.44 22.63 12.10
C ALA A 172 -5.99 22.72 12.54
N PHE A 173 -5.24 21.63 12.36
CA PHE A 173 -3.77 21.62 12.36
C PHE A 173 -3.29 20.89 11.11
N TRP A 174 -1.97 20.91 10.86
CA TRP A 174 -1.38 20.23 9.72
C TRP A 174 -0.41 19.15 10.17
N ASP A 175 -0.47 18.01 9.50
CA ASP A 175 0.50 16.92 9.66
C ASP A 175 1.04 16.48 8.31
N GLY A 176 2.08 15.65 8.32
CA GLY A 176 2.62 15.04 7.11
C GLY A 176 1.75 13.87 6.67
N GLN A 177 1.10 13.94 5.51
CA GLN A 177 0.48 12.79 4.88
C GLN A 177 1.46 12.11 3.95
N LEU A 178 1.66 10.82 4.20
CA LEU A 178 2.41 9.93 3.33
C LEU A 178 1.47 9.42 2.23
N VAL A 179 1.90 9.52 0.98
CA VAL A 179 1.11 9.04 -0.16
C VAL A 179 1.00 7.52 -0.13
N ASP A 180 2.11 6.84 0.15
CA ASP A 180 2.22 5.39 0.09
C ASP A 180 3.41 4.92 0.95
N ASP A 181 3.12 4.09 1.95
CA ASP A 181 4.08 3.58 2.90
C ASP A 181 4.98 2.48 2.34
N ALA A 182 4.43 1.59 1.50
CA ALA A 182 5.21 0.60 0.77
C ALA A 182 6.18 1.29 -0.21
N ARG A 183 5.72 2.32 -0.93
CA ARG A 183 6.58 3.10 -1.83
C ARG A 183 7.74 3.77 -1.10
N LEU A 184 7.52 4.29 0.10
CA LEU A 184 8.60 4.87 0.92
C LEU A 184 9.68 3.82 1.21
N VAL A 185 9.29 2.62 1.62
CA VAL A 185 10.23 1.51 1.88
C VAL A 185 10.99 1.13 0.61
N THR A 186 10.30 0.98 -0.53
CA THR A 186 10.92 0.70 -1.82
C THR A 186 11.93 1.79 -2.21
N ALA A 187 11.57 3.07 -2.04
CA ALA A 187 12.47 4.18 -2.35
C ALA A 187 13.73 4.17 -1.45
N ILE A 188 13.57 3.87 -0.15
CA ILE A 188 14.71 3.72 0.77
C ILE A 188 15.61 2.57 0.32
N ALA A 189 15.05 1.39 0.03
CA ALA A 189 15.80 0.22 -0.41
C ALA A 189 16.57 0.47 -1.72
N ARG A 190 15.91 1.07 -2.71
CA ARG A 190 16.55 1.45 -3.98
C ARG A 190 17.65 2.48 -3.81
N THR A 191 17.47 3.42 -2.89
CA THR A 191 18.51 4.39 -2.55
C THR A 191 19.70 3.69 -1.89
N ALA A 192 19.47 2.77 -0.94
CA ALA A 192 20.52 1.96 -0.32
C ALA A 192 21.30 1.15 -1.36
N ALA A 193 20.58 0.54 -2.31
CA ALA A 193 21.15 -0.20 -3.43
C ALA A 193 22.00 0.68 -4.35
N GLY A 194 21.63 1.96 -4.51
CA GLY A 194 22.44 2.97 -5.20
C GLY A 194 23.75 3.31 -4.49
N TYR A 195 23.79 3.19 -3.16
CA TYR A 195 25.01 3.29 -2.34
C TYR A 195 25.79 1.97 -2.25
N GLY A 196 25.37 0.91 -2.95
CA GLY A 196 26.08 -0.37 -3.01
C GLY A 196 25.57 -1.45 -2.04
N ALA A 197 24.49 -1.20 -1.30
CA ALA A 197 23.86 -2.26 -0.50
C ALA A 197 23.32 -3.38 -1.41
N THR A 198 23.53 -4.63 -1.00
CA THR A 198 22.91 -5.81 -1.62
C THR A 198 21.54 -6.04 -0.98
N ILE A 199 20.47 -6.01 -1.78
CA ILE A 199 19.08 -6.08 -1.29
C ILE A 199 18.42 -7.36 -1.84
N LEU A 200 18.23 -8.35 -0.98
CA LEU A 200 17.76 -9.69 -1.37
C LEU A 200 16.35 -9.95 -0.83
N THR A 201 15.35 -9.78 -1.68
CA THR A 201 13.96 -10.24 -1.40
C THR A 201 13.84 -11.74 -1.64
N ARG A 202 12.76 -12.38 -1.16
CA ARG A 202 12.54 -13.83 -1.26
C ARG A 202 13.73 -14.62 -0.67
N CYS A 203 14.26 -14.14 0.45
CA CYS A 203 15.45 -14.68 1.06
C CYS A 203 15.27 -14.81 2.58
N THR A 204 15.00 -16.03 3.04
CA THR A 204 14.81 -16.32 4.47
C THR A 204 16.15 -16.46 5.17
N ALA A 205 16.33 -15.77 6.29
CA ALA A 205 17.47 -15.99 7.17
C ALA A 205 17.13 -17.01 8.26
N SER A 206 18.02 -17.98 8.45
CA SER A 206 18.00 -18.99 9.51
C SER A 206 19.37 -19.09 10.16
N GLU A 207 19.48 -19.73 11.33
CA GLU A 207 20.77 -19.87 12.02
C GLU A 207 21.46 -18.51 12.23
N VAL A 208 20.66 -17.50 12.59
CA VAL A 208 21.12 -16.11 12.72
C VAL A 208 21.88 -15.97 14.04
N THR A 209 23.10 -15.46 13.96
CA THR A 209 23.93 -15.11 15.11
C THR A 209 24.38 -13.66 14.99
N GLY A 210 25.14 -13.18 15.96
CA GLY A 210 25.82 -11.90 15.86
C GLY A 210 26.87 -11.74 14.76
N THR A 211 27.31 -12.84 14.15
CA THR A 211 28.42 -12.89 13.19
C THR A 211 28.03 -13.44 11.81
N GLY A 212 26.78 -13.84 11.61
CA GLY A 212 26.33 -14.33 10.31
C GLY A 212 24.94 -14.92 10.33
N ALA A 213 24.55 -15.48 9.18
CA ALA A 213 23.33 -16.28 9.04
C ALA A 213 23.43 -17.21 7.83
N VAL A 214 22.56 -18.22 7.78
CA VAL A 214 22.29 -18.97 6.56
C VAL A 214 21.08 -18.35 5.86
N LEU A 215 21.28 -17.89 4.63
CA LEU A 215 20.26 -17.32 3.77
C LEU A 215 19.74 -18.38 2.79
N THR A 216 18.43 -18.57 2.73
CA THR A 216 17.77 -19.49 1.80
C THR A 216 16.99 -18.71 0.76
N ASP A 217 17.28 -18.92 -0.52
CA ASP A 217 16.49 -18.37 -1.62
C ASP A 217 15.17 -19.12 -1.75
N GLU A 218 14.06 -18.43 -1.47
CA GLU A 218 12.71 -19.01 -1.53
C GLU A 218 12.27 -19.34 -2.97
N LEU A 219 12.97 -18.84 -3.99
CA LEU A 219 12.66 -19.13 -5.40
C LEU A 219 13.34 -20.41 -5.91
N THR A 220 14.50 -20.77 -5.34
CA THR A 220 15.34 -21.86 -5.85
C THR A 220 15.65 -22.94 -4.81
N GLY A 221 15.44 -22.65 -3.52
CA GLY A 221 15.84 -23.50 -2.40
C GLY A 221 17.34 -23.48 -2.10
N GLN A 222 18.14 -22.70 -2.83
CA GLN A 222 19.59 -22.61 -2.60
C GLN A 222 19.89 -21.94 -1.26
N ARG A 223 20.88 -22.48 -0.54
CA ARG A 223 21.34 -21.96 0.76
C ARG A 223 22.72 -21.32 0.59
N HIS A 224 22.89 -20.16 1.23
CA HIS A 224 24.13 -19.39 1.22
C HIS A 224 24.48 -19.00 2.67
N THR A 225 25.64 -19.44 3.14
CA THR A 225 26.18 -18.94 4.40
C THR A 225 26.78 -17.55 4.19
N VAL A 226 26.38 -16.60 5.02
CA VAL A 226 26.87 -15.22 4.98
C VAL A 226 27.52 -14.88 6.31
N ASP A 227 28.82 -14.61 6.25
CA ASP A 227 29.57 -14.06 7.38
C ASP A 227 29.44 -12.53 7.39
N ALA A 228 29.33 -11.98 8.60
CA ALA A 228 29.20 -10.55 8.83
C ALA A 228 29.96 -10.12 10.08
N LYS A 229 30.55 -8.93 10.07
CA LYS A 229 31.18 -8.35 11.27
C LYS A 229 30.14 -7.96 12.32
N ALA A 230 28.94 -7.58 11.88
CA ALA A 230 27.79 -7.34 12.74
C ALA A 230 26.50 -7.78 12.04
N VAL A 231 25.56 -8.30 12.82
CA VAL A 231 24.21 -8.64 12.36
C VAL A 231 23.16 -7.82 13.10
N VAL A 232 22.21 -7.25 12.35
CA VAL A 232 21.06 -6.53 12.91
C VAL A 232 19.75 -7.23 12.55
N ASN A 233 19.05 -7.71 13.57
CA ASN A 233 17.67 -8.19 13.49
C ASN A 233 16.71 -6.99 13.47
N ALA A 234 16.10 -6.73 12.31
CA ALA A 234 15.11 -5.68 12.08
C ALA A 234 13.77 -6.27 11.60
N THR A 235 13.42 -7.48 12.06
CA THR A 235 12.24 -8.23 11.62
C THR A 235 10.91 -7.79 12.25
N GLY A 236 10.88 -6.66 12.95
CA GLY A 236 9.65 -6.04 13.44
C GLY A 236 8.87 -6.93 14.40
N VAL A 237 7.62 -7.26 14.08
CA VAL A 237 6.78 -8.13 14.93
C VAL A 237 7.26 -9.58 14.99
N TRP A 238 8.18 -9.96 14.10
CA TRP A 238 8.82 -11.26 14.10
C TRP A 238 10.17 -11.28 14.82
N ALA A 239 10.56 -10.19 15.51
CA ALA A 239 11.86 -10.10 16.16
C ALA A 239 12.15 -11.28 17.11
N SER A 240 11.15 -11.71 17.87
CA SER A 240 11.24 -12.85 18.79
C SER A 240 11.52 -14.20 18.10
N ARG A 241 11.19 -14.34 16.81
CA ARG A 241 11.52 -15.57 16.04
C ARG A 241 13.01 -15.66 15.70
N VAL A 242 13.69 -14.52 15.62
CA VAL A 242 15.13 -14.43 15.32
C VAL A 242 15.95 -14.25 16.59
N ALA A 243 15.42 -13.54 17.59
CA ALA A 243 16.03 -13.32 18.89
C ALA A 243 15.03 -13.72 20.00
N PRO A 244 15.00 -15.00 20.42
CA PRO A 244 14.02 -15.52 21.38
C PRO A 244 13.93 -14.77 22.72
N ASP A 245 15.03 -14.16 23.16
CA ASP A 245 15.07 -13.40 24.43
C ASP A 245 14.34 -12.06 24.37
N VAL A 246 13.89 -11.63 23.18
CA VAL A 246 13.12 -10.39 23.01
C VAL A 246 11.63 -10.71 23.09
N THR A 247 10.98 -10.35 24.20
CA THR A 247 9.53 -10.51 24.37
C THR A 247 8.76 -9.32 23.79
N LEU A 248 7.82 -9.60 22.89
CA LEU A 248 6.93 -8.61 22.28
C LEU A 248 5.47 -8.85 22.69
N ARG A 249 4.69 -7.77 22.77
CA ARG A 249 3.22 -7.80 22.89
C ARG A 249 2.59 -7.08 21.70
N PRO A 250 2.35 -7.77 20.57
CA PRO A 250 1.84 -7.13 19.37
C PRO A 250 0.45 -6.52 19.59
N SER A 251 0.23 -5.30 19.10
CA SER A 251 -1.11 -4.72 19.01
C SER A 251 -1.52 -4.53 17.55
N ARG A 252 -2.74 -4.97 17.24
CA ARG A 252 -3.34 -4.85 15.92
C ARG A 252 -4.01 -3.49 15.77
N GLY A 253 -3.81 -2.89 14.61
CA GLY A 253 -4.61 -1.75 14.19
C GLY A 253 -5.12 -1.92 12.79
N SER A 254 -6.40 -1.63 12.65
CA SER A 254 -7.19 -1.85 11.45
C SER A 254 -7.66 -0.54 10.85
N HIS A 255 -7.83 -0.54 9.52
CA HIS A 255 -8.37 0.54 8.74
C HIS A 255 -9.34 0.01 7.68
N LEU A 256 -10.35 0.82 7.40
CA LEU A 256 -11.32 0.59 6.34
C LEU A 256 -11.01 1.47 5.14
N VAL A 257 -11.32 0.98 3.95
CA VAL A 257 -11.10 1.68 2.68
C VAL A 257 -12.45 1.98 2.05
N PHE A 258 -12.77 3.26 1.93
CA PHE A 258 -14.00 3.75 1.31
C PHE A 258 -13.68 4.49 0.00
N PRO A 259 -14.63 4.57 -0.95
CA PRO A 259 -14.49 5.45 -2.10
C PRO A 259 -14.63 6.91 -1.67
N GLN A 260 -13.96 7.81 -2.38
CA GLN A 260 -14.02 9.25 -2.11
C GLN A 260 -15.46 9.82 -2.15
N SER A 261 -16.33 9.24 -2.97
CA SER A 261 -17.73 9.63 -3.12
C SER A 261 -18.54 9.44 -1.83
N ALA A 262 -18.21 8.43 -1.01
CA ALA A 262 -18.89 8.19 0.28
C ALA A 262 -18.66 9.34 1.27
N PHE A 263 -17.58 10.10 1.11
CA PHE A 263 -17.25 11.27 1.93
C PHE A 263 -17.42 12.60 1.18
N GLY A 264 -18.15 12.59 0.07
CA GLY A 264 -18.48 13.81 -0.69
C GLY A 264 -17.29 14.59 -1.21
N GLY A 265 -16.12 13.96 -1.38
CA GLY A 265 -14.91 14.66 -1.82
C GLY A 265 -14.05 15.26 -0.69
N LEU A 266 -14.04 14.64 0.50
CA LEU A 266 -13.17 15.00 1.64
C LEU A 266 -11.74 15.42 1.24
N THR A 267 -11.34 16.64 1.58
CA THR A 267 -10.01 17.18 1.24
C THR A 267 -9.07 17.37 2.45
N ALA A 268 -9.59 17.16 3.65
CA ALA A 268 -8.85 17.20 4.91
C ALA A 268 -9.02 15.90 5.68
N GLY A 269 -8.07 15.56 6.56
CA GLY A 269 -8.30 14.52 7.54
C GLY A 269 -9.43 14.94 8.49
N LEU A 270 -10.41 14.06 8.70
CA LEU A 270 -11.47 14.27 9.69
C LEU A 270 -11.10 13.50 10.95
N THR A 271 -10.96 14.18 12.08
CA THR A 271 -10.61 13.61 13.38
C THR A 271 -11.85 13.57 14.26
N VAL A 272 -12.34 12.36 14.55
CA VAL A 272 -13.54 12.11 15.35
C VAL A 272 -13.14 11.49 16.69
N PRO A 273 -13.48 12.13 17.83
CA PRO A 273 -13.23 11.54 19.14
C PRO A 273 -14.01 10.24 19.32
N VAL A 274 -13.39 9.24 19.92
CA VAL A 274 -14.09 8.01 20.33
C VAL A 274 -14.98 8.35 21.53
N PRO A 275 -16.30 8.07 21.49
CA PRO A 275 -17.20 8.31 22.62
C PRO A 275 -16.69 7.67 23.92
N GLY A 276 -16.73 8.42 25.02
CA GLY A 276 -16.28 7.95 26.34
C GLY A 276 -14.76 7.91 26.55
N ALA A 277 -13.94 8.06 25.50
CA ALA A 277 -12.49 8.06 25.62
C ALA A 277 -11.91 9.47 25.79
N ARG A 278 -10.84 9.61 26.58
CA ARG A 278 -10.18 10.91 26.82
C ARG A 278 -9.26 11.37 25.69
N ASN A 279 -8.55 10.45 25.03
CA ASN A 279 -7.51 10.78 24.04
C ASN A 279 -7.43 9.77 22.88
N ARG A 280 -8.55 9.11 22.54
CA ARG A 280 -8.66 8.20 21.39
C ARG A 280 -9.49 8.84 20.29
N PHE A 281 -9.04 8.65 19.05
CA PHE A 281 -9.66 9.23 17.87
C PHE A 281 -9.69 8.23 16.72
N VAL A 282 -10.74 8.32 15.91
CA VAL A 282 -10.81 7.74 14.57
C VAL A 282 -10.60 8.87 13.56
N PHE A 283 -9.79 8.59 12.56
CA PHE A 283 -9.44 9.49 11.46
C PHE A 283 -10.05 8.97 10.17
N ALA A 284 -10.67 9.86 9.39
CA ALA A 284 -10.91 9.63 7.97
C ALA A 284 -9.87 10.42 7.16
N LEU A 285 -9.01 9.71 6.42
CA LEU A 285 -7.84 10.28 5.74
C LEU A 285 -8.00 10.18 4.23
N PRO A 286 -8.16 11.31 3.51
CA PRO A 286 -8.43 11.28 2.09
C PRO A 286 -7.17 11.10 1.24
N THR A 287 -7.27 10.29 0.20
CA THR A 287 -6.36 10.27 -0.96
C THR A 287 -7.05 10.95 -2.16
N LYS A 288 -6.64 10.65 -3.40
CA LYS A 288 -7.30 11.18 -4.61
C LYS A 288 -8.67 10.53 -4.81
N ASP A 289 -8.74 9.22 -4.60
CA ASP A 289 -9.84 8.35 -5.00
C ASP A 289 -10.46 7.58 -3.81
N ARG A 290 -9.81 7.59 -2.64
CA ARG A 290 -10.20 6.79 -1.47
C ARG A 290 -10.14 7.60 -0.18
N VAL A 291 -10.83 7.08 0.83
CA VAL A 291 -10.70 7.53 2.22
C VAL A 291 -10.35 6.34 3.09
N TYR A 292 -9.28 6.46 3.88
CA TYR A 292 -8.91 5.49 4.88
C TYR A 292 -9.50 5.88 6.23
N VAL A 293 -10.37 5.04 6.79
CA VAL A 293 -10.97 5.25 8.11
C VAL A 293 -10.29 4.33 9.11
N GLY A 294 -9.68 4.89 10.15
CA GLY A 294 -9.01 4.12 11.20
C GLY A 294 -8.49 5.00 12.33
N LEU A 295 -7.94 4.47 13.41
CA LEU A 295 -7.47 3.11 13.58
C LEU A 295 -8.03 2.49 14.85
N THR A 296 -8.00 1.17 14.89
CA THR A 296 -8.16 0.38 16.12
C THR A 296 -6.83 0.17 16.83
N ASP A 297 -6.91 -0.30 18.07
CA ASP A 297 -5.78 -0.64 18.93
C ASP A 297 -6.22 -1.84 19.78
N GLU A 298 -6.12 -3.03 19.19
CA GLU A 298 -6.57 -4.29 19.78
C GLU A 298 -5.37 -5.13 20.15
N ASP A 299 -5.40 -5.68 21.36
CA ASP A 299 -4.39 -6.66 21.78
C ASP A 299 -4.52 -7.92 20.93
N THR A 300 -3.38 -8.51 20.61
CA THR A 300 -3.33 -9.73 19.80
C THR A 300 -2.55 -10.78 20.55
N ASP A 301 -3.29 -11.77 21.04
CA ASP A 301 -2.72 -12.99 21.61
C ASP A 301 -2.49 -14.04 20.51
N GLY A 302 -1.53 -14.93 20.75
CA GLY A 302 -1.24 -16.06 19.87
C GLY A 302 -0.23 -15.76 18.76
N ASP A 303 -0.18 -16.67 17.77
CA ASP A 303 0.81 -16.62 16.71
C ASP A 303 0.63 -15.40 15.80
N VAL A 304 1.73 -14.69 15.53
CA VAL A 304 1.77 -13.56 14.59
C VAL A 304 1.54 -14.05 13.14
N PRO A 305 0.39 -13.74 12.51
CA PRO A 305 0.14 -14.11 11.12
C PRO A 305 0.98 -13.24 10.16
N ASP A 306 1.28 -13.78 8.98
CA ASP A 306 1.98 -13.05 7.91
C ASP A 306 1.15 -11.85 7.40
N VAL A 307 -0.18 -12.00 7.34
CA VAL A 307 -1.11 -10.95 6.94
C VAL A 307 -2.28 -10.88 7.93
N PRO A 308 -2.27 -9.92 8.88
CA PRO A 308 -3.39 -9.71 9.79
C PRO A 308 -4.60 -9.12 9.05
N THR A 309 -5.80 -9.49 9.49
CA THR A 309 -7.09 -8.99 9.00
C THR A 309 -7.82 -8.22 10.10
N ALA A 310 -8.74 -7.34 9.75
CA ALA A 310 -9.64 -6.69 10.71
C ALA A 310 -10.74 -7.67 11.12
N SER A 311 -11.15 -7.65 12.39
CA SER A 311 -12.31 -8.42 12.86
C SER A 311 -13.61 -7.67 12.56
N GLU A 312 -14.73 -8.39 12.57
CA GLU A 312 -16.05 -7.76 12.36
C GLU A 312 -16.36 -6.67 13.39
N ALA A 313 -16.00 -6.90 14.66
CA ALA A 313 -16.19 -5.92 15.73
C ALA A 313 -15.38 -4.62 15.50
N GLU A 314 -14.17 -4.72 14.95
CA GLU A 314 -13.37 -3.54 14.60
C GLU A 314 -13.96 -2.78 13.41
N ILE A 315 -14.53 -3.49 12.43
CA ILE A 315 -15.21 -2.87 11.29
C ILE A 315 -16.40 -2.05 11.80
N ASP A 316 -17.26 -2.65 12.64
CA ASP A 316 -18.42 -1.97 13.20
C ASP A 316 -18.00 -0.78 14.08
N PHE A 317 -17.02 -0.96 14.97
CA PHE A 317 -16.47 0.13 15.79
C PHE A 317 -16.03 1.34 14.97
N LEU A 318 -15.30 1.11 13.87
CA LEU A 318 -14.80 2.19 13.01
C LEU A 318 -15.93 2.90 12.26
N ILE A 319 -16.93 2.16 11.76
CA ILE A 319 -18.11 2.69 11.08
C ILE A 319 -18.96 3.51 12.06
N ASP A 320 -19.27 2.95 13.22
CA ASP A 320 -20.10 3.60 14.24
C ASP A 320 -19.44 4.89 14.74
N THR A 321 -18.13 4.84 15.04
CA THR A 321 -17.40 6.02 15.50
C THR A 321 -17.38 7.12 14.45
N ILE A 322 -17.06 6.82 13.19
CA ILE A 322 -16.98 7.87 12.16
C ILE A 322 -18.36 8.47 11.89
N ASN A 323 -19.42 7.66 11.92
CA ASN A 323 -20.80 8.10 11.67
C ASN A 323 -21.33 9.07 12.73
N THR A 324 -20.75 9.12 13.93
CA THR A 324 -21.10 10.15 14.93
C THR A 324 -20.86 11.59 14.45
N ALA A 325 -19.99 11.78 13.44
CA ALA A 325 -19.66 13.08 12.88
C ALA A 325 -20.31 13.37 11.52
N LEU A 326 -20.93 12.37 10.87
CA LEU A 326 -21.42 12.49 9.49
C LEU A 326 -22.93 12.78 9.45
N ALA A 327 -23.35 13.69 8.58
CA ALA A 327 -24.75 13.86 8.21
C ALA A 327 -25.26 12.72 7.32
N HIS A 328 -24.37 12.11 6.54
CA HIS A 328 -24.68 11.03 5.61
C HIS A 328 -23.83 9.84 6.04
N PRO A 329 -24.41 8.89 6.80
CA PRO A 329 -23.65 7.79 7.35
C PRO A 329 -23.13 6.89 6.24
N VAL A 330 -21.92 6.37 6.44
CA VAL A 330 -21.34 5.32 5.61
C VAL A 330 -21.68 3.96 6.21
N GLY A 331 -21.84 2.96 5.35
CA GLY A 331 -22.12 1.59 5.76
C GLY A 331 -21.16 0.59 5.14
N ARG A 332 -21.33 -0.68 5.49
CA ARG A 332 -20.54 -1.81 4.97
C ARG A 332 -20.63 -1.93 3.44
N ASP A 333 -21.77 -1.58 2.85
CA ASP A 333 -21.96 -1.57 1.40
C ASP A 333 -21.10 -0.52 0.67
N ASN A 334 -20.53 0.45 1.39
CA ASN A 334 -19.60 1.42 0.84
C ASN A 334 -18.13 0.94 0.92
N LEU A 335 -17.84 -0.19 1.56
CA LEU A 335 -16.47 -0.66 1.73
C LEU A 335 -15.88 -1.21 0.43
N LEU A 336 -14.69 -0.73 0.10
CA LEU A 336 -13.87 -1.30 -0.96
C LEU A 336 -12.99 -2.45 -0.43
N GLY A 337 -12.59 -2.36 0.83
CA GLY A 337 -11.75 -3.33 1.52
C GLY A 337 -11.35 -2.85 2.92
N SER A 338 -10.52 -3.65 3.58
CA SER A 338 -9.91 -3.32 4.88
C SER A 338 -8.46 -3.78 4.90
N TYR A 339 -7.67 -3.22 5.81
CA TYR A 339 -6.33 -3.71 6.10
C TYR A 339 -6.02 -3.59 7.58
N ALA A 340 -5.16 -4.47 8.09
CA ALA A 340 -4.66 -4.41 9.44
C ALA A 340 -3.14 -4.54 9.46
N GLY A 341 -2.51 -4.09 10.53
CA GLY A 341 -1.09 -4.24 10.79
C GLY A 341 -0.83 -4.47 12.28
N LEU A 342 0.26 -5.19 12.58
CA LEU A 342 0.66 -5.48 13.95
C LEU A 342 1.83 -4.57 14.36
N ARG A 343 1.73 -3.95 15.53
CA ARG A 343 2.75 -3.06 16.10
C ARG A 343 3.69 -3.88 16.97
N PRO A 344 5.02 -3.82 16.75
CA PRO A 344 5.98 -4.56 17.56
C PRO A 344 6.24 -3.82 18.88
N LEU A 345 5.31 -3.86 19.81
CA LEU A 345 5.46 -3.23 21.13
C LEU A 345 6.28 -4.15 22.04
N LEU A 346 7.18 -3.55 22.81
CA LEU A 346 7.87 -4.25 23.89
C LEU A 346 6.88 -4.52 25.01
N ALA A 347 6.97 -5.71 25.61
CA ALA A 347 6.22 -6.01 26.82
C ALA A 347 6.69 -5.07 27.96
N THR A 348 5.74 -4.41 28.62
CA THR A 348 5.92 -3.63 29.85
C THR A 348 4.82 -4.03 30.83
N ASP A 349 4.99 -3.73 32.12
CA ASP A 349 4.03 -4.07 33.20
C ASP A 349 2.66 -3.34 33.13
N SER A 350 2.30 -2.73 31.99
CA SER A 350 1.03 -1.99 31.82
C SER A 350 -0.01 -2.81 31.05
N ASP A 351 -1.24 -2.82 31.52
CA ASP A 351 -2.32 -3.63 30.92
C ASP A 351 -2.85 -3.06 29.59
N GLU A 352 -2.76 -1.75 29.32
CA GLU A 352 -3.25 -1.12 28.08
C GLU A 352 -2.15 -0.91 27.02
N THR A 353 -2.26 -1.54 25.84
CA THR A 353 -1.27 -1.38 24.74
C THR A 353 -1.24 0.01 24.12
N ALA A 354 -2.35 0.77 24.23
CA ALA A 354 -2.45 2.14 23.73
C ALA A 354 -1.49 3.12 24.45
N ASP A 355 -1.10 2.79 25.68
CA ASP A 355 -0.24 3.57 26.57
C ASP A 355 1.21 3.03 26.65
N ILE A 356 1.49 1.88 26.03
CA ILE A 356 2.86 1.35 25.96
C ILE A 356 3.75 2.30 25.16
N SER A 357 4.91 2.61 25.77
CA SER A 357 5.92 3.53 25.24
C SER A 357 6.30 3.18 23.78
N ARG A 358 6.01 4.10 22.85
CA ARG A 358 6.41 3.99 21.43
C ARG A 358 7.86 4.38 21.15
N ARG A 359 8.71 4.32 22.17
CA ARG A 359 10.17 4.41 22.00
C ARG A 359 10.65 3.17 21.24
N HIS A 360 11.72 3.34 20.47
CA HIS A 360 12.43 2.19 19.93
C HIS A 360 13.45 1.73 20.98
N ALA A 361 13.81 0.45 20.91
CA ALA A 361 14.92 -0.10 21.68
C ALA A 361 15.93 -0.74 20.73
N VAL A 362 17.21 -0.63 21.10
CA VAL A 362 18.31 -1.36 20.46
C VAL A 362 18.87 -2.29 21.53
N ILE A 363 18.59 -3.58 21.40
CA ILE A 363 18.97 -4.63 22.34
C ILE A 363 20.13 -5.41 21.74
N THR A 364 21.08 -5.80 22.57
CA THR A 364 22.32 -6.45 22.17
C THR A 364 22.37 -7.78 22.91
N GLY A 365 22.19 -8.89 22.18
CA GLY A 365 22.29 -10.24 22.73
C GLY A 365 23.72 -10.62 23.07
N GLU A 366 23.88 -11.65 23.91
CA GLU A 366 25.18 -12.18 24.35
C GLU A 366 26.04 -12.64 23.16
N ASP A 367 25.40 -13.21 22.15
CA ASP A 367 26.02 -13.81 20.96
C ASP A 367 26.55 -12.81 19.92
N GLY A 368 26.31 -11.51 20.08
CA GLY A 368 26.67 -10.54 19.04
C GLY A 368 25.47 -9.88 18.34
N LEU A 369 24.27 -10.46 18.43
CA LEU A 369 23.12 -10.02 17.65
C LEU A 369 22.55 -8.70 18.18
N ILE A 370 22.35 -7.74 17.27
CA ILE A 370 21.71 -6.46 17.58
C ILE A 370 20.26 -6.54 17.13
N THR A 371 19.31 -6.40 18.03
CA THR A 371 17.88 -6.41 17.72
C THR A 371 17.28 -5.02 17.88
N ILE A 372 16.56 -4.56 16.87
CA ILE A 372 15.83 -3.28 16.91
C ILE A 372 14.33 -3.51 16.83
N VAL A 373 13.62 -3.02 17.84
CA VAL A 373 12.17 -3.21 18.00
C VAL A 373 11.50 -1.91 18.48
N GLY A 374 10.17 -1.88 18.40
CA GLY A 374 9.38 -0.69 18.71
C GLY A 374 9.51 0.40 17.66
N GLY A 375 9.35 1.64 18.10
CA GLY A 375 9.41 2.81 17.23
C GLY A 375 8.25 2.95 16.25
N LYS A 376 8.48 3.73 15.18
CA LYS A 376 7.44 4.19 14.26
C LYS A 376 8.04 4.42 12.87
N LEU A 377 7.18 4.38 11.85
CA LEU A 377 7.56 4.78 10.50
C LEU A 377 8.14 6.20 10.48
N THR A 378 7.56 7.19 11.18
CA THR A 378 8.11 8.56 11.21
C THR A 378 9.57 8.63 11.68
N THR A 379 9.96 7.80 12.63
CA THR A 379 11.28 7.87 13.28
C THR A 379 12.26 6.83 12.73
N TYR A 380 11.93 6.15 11.63
CA TYR A 380 12.76 5.05 11.08
C TYR A 380 14.22 5.46 10.89
N ARG A 381 14.47 6.70 10.46
CA ARG A 381 15.83 7.20 10.20
C ARG A 381 16.65 7.35 11.47
N ARG A 382 16.04 7.76 12.58
CA ARG A 382 16.69 7.80 13.90
C ARG A 382 16.97 6.42 14.42
N MET A 383 16.00 5.52 14.27
CA MET A 383 16.13 4.10 14.62
C MET A 383 17.29 3.45 13.87
N ALA A 384 17.37 3.69 12.55
CA ALA A 384 18.45 3.21 11.71
C ALA A 384 19.81 3.75 12.16
N GLN A 385 19.90 5.05 12.42
CA GLN A 385 21.11 5.68 12.92
C GLN A 385 21.57 5.03 14.24
N ALA A 386 20.66 4.79 15.19
CA ALA A 386 20.99 4.16 16.46
C ALA A 386 21.51 2.73 16.28
N ALA A 387 20.88 1.91 15.45
CA ALA A 387 21.36 0.55 15.19
C ALA A 387 22.73 0.51 14.50
N VAL A 388 22.95 1.37 13.50
CA VAL A 388 24.26 1.44 12.81
C VAL A 388 25.35 1.98 13.73
N ASP A 389 25.06 2.99 14.56
CA ASP A 389 26.02 3.51 15.55
C ASP A 389 26.39 2.44 16.57
N THR A 390 25.42 1.62 17.04
CA THR A 390 25.67 0.47 17.91
C THR A 390 26.53 -0.60 17.22
N ALA A 391 26.22 -0.95 15.97
CA ALA A 391 26.99 -1.93 15.19
C ALA A 391 28.45 -1.48 14.99
N ILE A 392 28.66 -0.19 14.66
CA ILE A 392 30.00 0.40 14.52
C ILE A 392 30.79 0.27 15.82
N LYS A 393 30.20 0.67 16.94
CA LYS A 393 30.87 0.63 18.25
C LYS A 393 31.21 -0.80 18.67
N ARG A 394 30.27 -1.74 18.48
CA ARG A 394 30.42 -3.13 18.95
C ARG A 394 31.43 -3.91 18.12
N ALA A 395 31.29 -3.88 16.80
CA ALA A 395 32.09 -4.68 15.89
C ALA A 395 33.37 -3.97 15.42
N GLY A 396 33.66 -2.77 15.93
CA GLY A 396 34.84 -1.99 15.53
C GLY A 396 34.85 -1.65 14.04
N LEU A 397 33.67 -1.37 13.46
CA LEU A 397 33.57 -1.05 12.03
C LEU A 397 34.19 0.31 11.76
N ASN A 398 34.81 0.47 10.58
CA ASN A 398 35.48 1.70 10.17
C ASN A 398 34.73 2.39 9.03
N PRO A 399 33.63 3.12 9.31
CA PRO A 399 32.88 3.82 8.27
C PRO A 399 33.73 4.95 7.66
N LEU A 400 33.61 5.15 6.35
CA LEU A 400 34.29 6.24 5.63
C LEU A 400 33.74 7.62 5.98
N ARG A 401 32.49 7.67 6.48
CA ARG A 401 31.77 8.92 6.78
C ARG A 401 30.88 8.76 8.01
N ARG A 402 30.57 9.89 8.67
CA ARG A 402 29.49 9.96 9.67
C ARG A 402 28.12 9.81 9.02
N CYS A 403 27.08 9.54 9.82
CA CYS A 403 25.68 9.49 9.36
C CYS A 403 25.29 10.71 8.52
N GLN A 404 24.85 10.49 7.27
CA GLN A 404 24.42 11.56 6.35
C GLN A 404 22.90 11.65 6.19
N THR A 405 22.14 10.72 6.78
CA THR A 405 20.73 10.48 6.45
C THR A 405 19.79 11.66 6.76
N ARG A 406 20.19 12.62 7.60
CA ARG A 406 19.40 13.83 7.89
C ARG A 406 19.18 14.73 6.67
N ARG A 407 20.04 14.65 5.66
CA ARG A 407 19.99 15.45 4.42
C ARG A 407 20.01 14.58 3.16
N LEU A 408 19.96 13.27 3.32
CA LEU A 408 20.03 12.33 2.20
C LEU A 408 18.65 12.26 1.53
N ALA A 409 18.64 12.60 0.24
CA ALA A 409 17.48 12.54 -0.63
C ALA A 409 17.30 11.12 -1.17
N LEU A 410 16.08 10.58 -1.10
CA LEU A 410 15.78 9.28 -1.71
C LEU A 410 15.68 9.40 -3.23
N VAL A 411 15.72 8.27 -3.93
CA VAL A 411 15.31 8.21 -5.34
C VAL A 411 13.94 8.90 -5.54
N GLY A 412 13.81 9.70 -6.59
CA GLY A 412 12.64 10.53 -6.86
C GLY A 412 12.57 11.83 -6.06
N ALA A 413 13.35 12.02 -4.98
CA ALA A 413 13.32 13.27 -4.23
C ALA A 413 13.93 14.42 -5.05
N ALA A 414 13.23 15.55 -5.01
CA ALA A 414 13.61 16.83 -5.61
C ALA A 414 12.91 17.94 -4.84
N ASP A 415 13.31 19.19 -5.06
CA ASP A 415 12.63 20.35 -4.47
C ASP A 415 11.18 20.44 -4.96
N ARG A 416 10.29 21.00 -4.13
CA ARG A 416 8.85 21.02 -4.45
C ARG A 416 8.51 21.82 -5.70
N ASP A 417 9.24 22.90 -5.95
CA ASP A 417 9.03 23.74 -7.14
C ASP A 417 9.50 23.00 -8.40
N GLU A 418 10.60 22.25 -8.30
CA GLU A 418 11.06 21.35 -9.37
C GLU A 418 10.03 20.25 -9.63
N LEU A 419 9.55 19.57 -8.58
CA LEU A 419 8.50 18.55 -8.68
C LEU A 419 7.24 19.12 -9.36
N ALA A 420 6.80 20.31 -8.97
CA ALA A 420 5.65 20.96 -9.60
C ALA A 420 5.88 21.22 -11.09
N ALA A 421 7.09 21.65 -11.47
CA ALA A 421 7.46 21.88 -12.87
C ALA A 421 7.52 20.58 -13.70
N LEU A 422 7.92 19.44 -13.11
CA LEU A 422 8.04 18.16 -13.82
C LEU A 422 6.71 17.68 -14.43
N ALA A 423 5.57 17.98 -13.78
CA ALA A 423 4.26 17.60 -14.31
C ALA A 423 3.89 18.35 -15.61
N HIS A 424 4.64 19.41 -15.95
CA HIS A 424 4.43 20.27 -17.10
C HIS A 424 5.60 20.21 -18.11
N ARG A 425 6.34 19.09 -18.13
CA ARG A 425 7.46 18.85 -19.05
C ARG A 425 7.27 17.52 -19.76
N GLU A 426 7.82 17.39 -20.97
CA GLU A 426 7.90 16.09 -21.65
C GLU A 426 8.65 15.06 -20.80
N PRO A 427 8.25 13.78 -20.80
CA PRO A 427 7.15 13.16 -21.56
C PRO A 427 5.77 13.26 -20.89
N LEU A 428 5.64 14.02 -19.79
CA LEU A 428 4.41 14.11 -18.99
C LEU A 428 3.45 15.23 -19.43
N LEU A 429 3.90 16.13 -20.32
CA LEU A 429 3.15 17.31 -20.73
C LEU A 429 1.79 16.91 -21.32
N GLY A 430 0.71 17.52 -20.81
CA GLY A 430 -0.66 17.25 -21.27
C GLY A 430 -1.25 15.92 -20.81
N HIS A 431 -0.49 15.07 -20.11
CA HIS A 431 -0.97 13.76 -19.68
C HIS A 431 -1.88 13.85 -18.44
N PRO A 432 -3.08 13.23 -18.42
CA PRO A 432 -4.04 13.33 -17.31
C PRO A 432 -3.50 12.76 -15.99
N HIS A 433 -2.44 11.95 -16.05
CA HIS A 433 -1.83 11.30 -14.90
C HIS A 433 -0.49 11.92 -14.46
N ALA A 434 -0.02 13.00 -15.11
CA ALA A 434 1.29 13.60 -14.85
C ALA A 434 1.53 13.93 -13.37
N ALA A 435 0.61 14.67 -12.75
CA ALA A 435 0.71 15.04 -11.34
C ALA A 435 0.69 13.82 -10.39
N ARG A 436 -0.01 12.73 -10.77
CA ARG A 436 -0.01 11.48 -9.99
C ARG A 436 1.36 10.81 -10.06
N LEU A 437 1.91 10.68 -11.27
CA LEU A 437 3.21 10.05 -11.50
C LEU A 437 4.32 10.82 -10.77
N VAL A 438 4.35 12.16 -10.87
CA VAL A 438 5.29 12.99 -10.12
C VAL A 438 5.11 12.80 -8.61
N ARG A 439 3.88 12.75 -8.11
CA ARG A 439 3.66 12.50 -6.67
C ARG A 439 4.15 11.11 -6.24
N ARG A 440 4.09 10.10 -7.11
CA ARG A 440 4.42 8.71 -6.78
C ARG A 440 5.90 8.37 -6.99
N TYR A 441 6.55 8.96 -8.00
CA TYR A 441 7.93 8.64 -8.42
C TYR A 441 8.86 9.86 -8.41
N GLY A 442 8.32 11.05 -8.15
CA GLY A 442 9.11 12.28 -8.08
C GLY A 442 9.87 12.56 -9.37
N SER A 443 11.17 12.82 -9.27
CA SER A 443 12.06 13.04 -10.42
C SER A 443 12.17 11.86 -11.38
N GLU A 444 11.81 10.64 -10.94
CA GLU A 444 11.80 9.45 -11.81
C GLU A 444 10.52 9.33 -12.63
N ALA A 445 9.51 10.20 -12.43
CA ALA A 445 8.26 10.14 -13.17
C ALA A 445 8.46 10.21 -14.69
N ALA A 446 9.46 10.97 -15.17
CA ALA A 446 9.82 11.01 -16.58
C ALA A 446 10.39 9.67 -17.08
N ALA A 447 11.20 8.98 -16.25
CA ALA A 447 11.71 7.65 -16.58
C ALA A 447 10.60 6.60 -16.61
N VAL A 448 9.64 6.67 -15.68
CA VAL A 448 8.43 5.82 -15.71
C VAL A 448 7.67 6.07 -17.02
N ALA A 449 7.39 7.33 -17.34
CA ALA A 449 6.64 7.76 -18.52
C ALA A 449 7.45 7.79 -19.83
N SER A 450 8.64 7.20 -19.86
CA SER A 450 9.54 7.24 -21.02
C SER A 450 8.97 6.63 -22.29
N ASP A 451 8.01 5.72 -22.16
CA ASP A 451 7.27 5.12 -23.27
C ASP A 451 5.81 5.60 -23.22
N PRO A 452 5.42 6.58 -24.06
CA PRO A 452 4.06 7.11 -24.07
C PRO A 452 2.99 6.07 -24.38
N THR A 453 3.33 4.98 -25.09
CA THR A 453 2.38 3.90 -25.43
C THR A 453 1.94 3.11 -24.20
N LEU A 454 2.68 3.20 -23.09
CA LEU A 454 2.38 2.49 -21.84
C LEU A 454 1.66 3.37 -20.81
N LEU A 455 1.27 4.59 -21.19
CA LEU A 455 0.62 5.54 -20.27
C LEU A 455 -0.90 5.38 -20.19
N GLU A 456 -1.47 4.48 -20.99
CA GLU A 456 -2.87 4.08 -20.82
C GLU A 456 -3.07 3.30 -19.51
N PRO A 457 -4.23 3.45 -18.84
CA PRO A 457 -4.56 2.63 -17.69
C PRO A 457 -4.59 1.14 -18.01
N ILE A 458 -4.15 0.32 -17.04
CA ILE A 458 -4.13 -1.14 -17.19
C ILE A 458 -5.53 -1.77 -17.30
N THR A 459 -6.55 -1.07 -16.80
CA THR A 459 -7.96 -1.47 -16.86
C THR A 459 -8.86 -0.25 -16.69
N PRO A 460 -10.06 -0.20 -17.29
CA PRO A 460 -10.99 0.91 -17.13
C PRO A 460 -11.33 1.20 -15.65
N GLY A 461 -11.35 2.47 -15.27
CA GLY A 461 -11.70 2.90 -13.91
C GLY A 461 -10.53 2.95 -12.92
N LEU A 462 -9.37 2.39 -13.26
CA LEU A 462 -8.15 2.57 -12.49
C LEU A 462 -7.27 3.65 -13.12
N ASP A 463 -6.46 4.28 -12.28
CA ASP A 463 -5.49 5.31 -12.69
C ASP A 463 -4.12 4.68 -13.05
N THR A 464 -3.82 3.48 -12.54
CA THR A 464 -2.53 2.81 -12.70
C THR A 464 -2.28 2.45 -14.16
N THR A 465 -1.07 2.75 -14.64
CA THR A 465 -0.68 2.59 -16.05
C THR A 465 0.25 1.40 -16.27
N TRP A 466 0.35 0.93 -17.51
CA TRP A 466 1.30 -0.13 -17.87
C TRP A 466 2.76 0.26 -17.61
N ALA A 467 3.08 1.54 -17.78
CA ALA A 467 4.39 2.12 -17.49
C ALA A 467 4.82 1.89 -16.04
N GLU A 468 3.86 1.97 -15.10
CA GLU A 468 4.12 1.71 -13.67
C GLU A 468 4.35 0.23 -13.39
N LEU A 469 3.61 -0.68 -14.03
CA LEU A 469 3.85 -2.12 -13.86
C LEU A 469 5.23 -2.52 -14.42
N ARG A 470 5.60 -1.99 -15.59
CA ARG A 470 6.94 -2.17 -16.17
C ARG A 470 8.01 -1.65 -15.22
N PHE A 471 7.85 -0.43 -14.71
CA PHE A 471 8.83 0.17 -13.79
C PHE A 471 8.96 -0.62 -12.49
N ALA A 472 7.84 -1.10 -11.95
CA ALA A 472 7.82 -1.93 -10.75
C ALA A 472 8.66 -3.22 -10.89
N ILE A 473 8.59 -3.89 -12.05
CA ILE A 473 9.37 -5.11 -12.36
C ILE A 473 10.85 -4.78 -12.59
N THR A 474 11.11 -3.74 -13.38
CA THR A 474 12.45 -3.46 -13.91
C THR A 474 13.33 -2.64 -12.96
N HIS A 475 12.73 -1.89 -12.04
CA HIS A 475 13.43 -0.96 -11.14
C HIS A 475 13.08 -1.13 -9.66
N GLU A 476 11.92 -1.71 -9.33
CA GLU A 476 11.44 -1.79 -7.94
C GLU A 476 11.37 -3.21 -7.37
N GLY A 477 11.93 -4.19 -8.07
CA GLY A 477 12.11 -5.55 -7.57
C GLY A 477 10.81 -6.37 -7.46
N ALA A 478 9.76 -6.03 -8.21
CA ALA A 478 8.56 -6.86 -8.26
C ALA A 478 8.82 -8.18 -9.01
N LEU A 479 8.45 -9.30 -8.39
CA LEU A 479 8.65 -10.66 -8.88
C LEU A 479 7.34 -11.45 -9.04
N ASP A 480 6.24 -10.98 -8.43
CA ASP A 480 4.91 -11.58 -8.61
C ASP A 480 3.77 -10.54 -8.63
N GLU A 481 2.54 -11.02 -8.82
CA GLU A 481 1.33 -10.20 -8.95
C GLU A 481 1.04 -9.44 -7.65
N ALA A 482 1.36 -10.05 -6.50
CA ALA A 482 1.17 -9.43 -5.19
C ALA A 482 2.14 -8.26 -4.98
N ASP A 483 3.39 -8.36 -5.47
CA ASP A 483 4.33 -7.24 -5.46
C ASP A 483 3.74 -6.06 -6.24
N LEU A 484 3.21 -6.32 -7.45
CA LEU A 484 2.62 -5.30 -8.31
C LEU A 484 1.36 -4.68 -7.70
N LEU A 485 0.35 -5.50 -7.40
CA LEU A 485 -0.99 -5.05 -7.05
C LEU A 485 -1.10 -4.62 -5.59
N ASP A 486 -0.46 -5.35 -4.68
CA ASP A 486 -0.63 -5.15 -3.24
C ASP A 486 0.42 -4.21 -2.65
N ARG A 487 1.59 -4.01 -3.30
CA ARG A 487 2.68 -3.16 -2.75
C ARG A 487 3.08 -2.02 -3.67
N ARG A 488 3.43 -2.28 -4.93
CA ARG A 488 3.93 -1.25 -5.86
C ARG A 488 2.84 -0.37 -6.45
N THR A 489 1.57 -0.74 -6.40
CA THR A 489 0.44 0.08 -6.90
C THR A 489 -0.65 0.30 -5.87
N ARG A 490 -0.76 -0.59 -4.88
CA ARG A 490 -1.77 -0.56 -3.80
C ARG A 490 -3.22 -0.69 -4.27
N ILE A 491 -3.42 -1.15 -5.51
CA ILE A 491 -4.73 -1.55 -6.05
C ILE A 491 -5.38 -2.60 -5.15
N GLY A 492 -4.56 -3.48 -4.55
CA GLY A 492 -4.96 -4.53 -3.62
C GLY A 492 -5.79 -4.11 -2.40
N LEU A 493 -5.82 -2.81 -2.08
CA LEU A 493 -6.64 -2.27 -1.00
C LEU A 493 -8.16 -2.27 -1.32
N SER A 494 -8.53 -2.57 -2.56
CA SER A 494 -9.90 -2.86 -2.97
C SER A 494 -9.96 -4.25 -3.58
N HIS A 495 -10.83 -5.11 -3.05
CA HIS A 495 -10.95 -6.48 -3.55
C HIS A 495 -11.39 -6.52 -5.02
N ALA A 496 -12.33 -5.66 -5.40
CA ALA A 496 -12.84 -5.56 -6.77
C ALA A 496 -11.76 -5.04 -7.74
N ASP A 497 -11.04 -3.98 -7.35
CA ASP A 497 -9.99 -3.41 -8.21
C ASP A 497 -8.83 -4.38 -8.39
N ARG A 498 -8.47 -5.11 -7.32
CA ARG A 498 -7.43 -6.14 -7.36
C ARG A 498 -7.80 -7.26 -8.33
N ALA A 499 -9.03 -7.75 -8.26
CA ALA A 499 -9.52 -8.79 -9.17
C ALA A 499 -9.53 -8.29 -10.62
N ALA A 500 -9.97 -7.06 -10.86
CA ALA A 500 -10.01 -6.45 -12.19
C ALA A 500 -8.62 -6.21 -12.80
N ALA A 501 -7.62 -5.91 -11.96
CA ALA A 501 -6.23 -5.66 -12.39
C ALA A 501 -5.37 -6.93 -12.50
N HIS A 502 -5.83 -8.08 -11.99
CA HIS A 502 -5.07 -9.33 -11.97
C HIS A 502 -4.56 -9.77 -13.35
N PRO A 503 -5.39 -9.80 -14.41
CA PRO A 503 -4.93 -10.24 -15.73
C PRO A 503 -3.81 -9.34 -16.30
N ALA A 504 -3.89 -8.03 -16.04
CA ALA A 504 -2.87 -7.09 -16.48
C ALA A 504 -1.54 -7.27 -15.71
N ALA A 505 -1.59 -7.67 -14.44
CA ALA A 505 -0.39 -7.99 -13.67
C ALA A 505 0.31 -9.26 -14.19
N GLU A 506 -0.45 -10.32 -14.47
CA GLU A 506 0.06 -11.56 -15.07
C GLU A 506 0.71 -11.26 -16.44
N GLU A 507 0.04 -10.47 -17.26
CA GLU A 507 0.56 -10.05 -18.56
C GLU A 507 1.84 -9.20 -18.42
N ALA A 508 1.89 -8.27 -17.47
CA ALA A 508 3.08 -7.46 -17.22
C ALA A 508 4.29 -8.34 -16.82
N LEU A 509 4.09 -9.30 -15.93
CA LEU A 509 5.14 -10.24 -15.50
C LEU A 509 5.62 -11.09 -16.67
N ALA A 510 4.71 -11.67 -17.46
CA ALA A 510 5.06 -12.44 -18.64
C ALA A 510 5.86 -11.59 -19.66
N ARG A 511 5.49 -10.31 -19.83
CA ARG A 511 6.14 -9.39 -20.76
C ARG A 511 7.54 -8.97 -20.31
N TRP A 512 7.75 -8.69 -19.03
CA TRP A 512 8.96 -8.00 -18.55
C TRP A 512 9.81 -8.76 -17.53
N LEU A 513 9.27 -9.74 -16.81
CA LEU A 513 10.05 -10.56 -15.87
C LEU A 513 10.79 -11.71 -16.58
N CYS A 514 10.22 -12.25 -17.66
CA CYS A 514 10.76 -13.39 -18.39
C CYS A 514 11.82 -13.03 -19.44
N ARG A 515 11.96 -11.75 -19.83
CA ARG A 515 12.90 -11.33 -20.88
C ARG A 515 14.37 -11.26 -20.45
N GLY A 516 14.68 -11.58 -19.18
CA GLY A 516 16.06 -11.74 -18.68
C GLY A 516 16.66 -13.15 -18.87
N ALA A 517 15.85 -14.13 -19.27
CA ALA A 517 16.38 -15.44 -19.66
C ALA A 517 17.04 -15.32 -21.04
N VAL A 518 18.37 -15.44 -21.06
CA VAL A 518 19.23 -15.54 -22.23
C VAL A 518 18.52 -16.24 -23.39
N LEU A 519 18.34 -15.53 -24.51
CA LEU A 519 18.01 -16.12 -25.80
C LEU A 519 19.17 -17.02 -26.25
N THR A 520 19.22 -18.26 -25.78
CA THR A 520 19.79 -19.33 -26.60
C THR A 520 18.77 -19.62 -27.69
N ARG A 521 19.08 -19.10 -28.88
CA ARG A 521 18.42 -19.44 -30.14
C ARG A 521 18.56 -20.95 -30.33
N ASP A 522 17.52 -21.71 -29.97
CA ASP A 522 17.32 -23.05 -30.53
C ASP A 522 15.88 -23.23 -31.02
N ARG A 523 15.81 -23.16 -32.35
CA ARG A 523 14.83 -23.69 -33.31
C ARG A 523 13.54 -24.30 -32.72
N LEU A 524 12.44 -23.57 -32.85
CA LEU A 524 11.12 -24.18 -33.04
C LEU A 524 10.93 -24.52 -34.54
N PRO A 525 10.54 -25.75 -34.92
CA PRO A 525 10.26 -26.08 -36.31
C PRO A 525 8.96 -25.43 -36.78
N CYS A 526 9.07 -24.70 -37.89
CA CYS A 526 7.98 -24.25 -38.73
C CYS A 526 7.12 -25.45 -39.17
N HIS A 527 5.87 -25.53 -38.70
CA HIS A 527 4.86 -26.39 -39.34
C HIS A 527 4.04 -25.58 -40.34
N ARG A 528 4.24 -25.97 -41.60
CA ARG A 528 3.59 -25.50 -42.82
C ARG A 528 2.07 -25.51 -42.72
N ARG A 529 1.47 -24.41 -43.20
CA ARG A 529 0.08 -24.32 -43.64
C ARG A 529 -0.19 -25.33 -44.76
N THR A 530 -1.14 -26.24 -44.56
CA THR A 530 -1.83 -26.95 -45.64
C THR A 530 -3.32 -26.58 -45.60
N LYS A 531 -3.76 -25.87 -46.63
CA LYS A 531 -5.17 -25.66 -46.96
C LYS A 531 -5.77 -26.98 -47.43
N ARG A 532 -6.83 -27.47 -46.79
CA ARG A 532 -7.84 -28.34 -47.43
C ARG A 532 -9.23 -27.88 -46.99
N ARG A 533 -10.05 -27.54 -47.99
CA ARG A 533 -11.52 -27.41 -47.89
C ARG A 533 -12.13 -28.81 -47.79
N LEU A 534 -13.19 -28.94 -46.98
CA LEU A 534 -14.36 -29.86 -47.11
C LEU A 534 -15.36 -29.39 -46.02
N VAL A 535 -16.41 -28.66 -46.39
CA VAL A 535 -17.83 -29.09 -46.57
C VAL A 535 -18.46 -29.64 -45.29
N GLY A 536 -19.66 -29.12 -44.99
CA GLY A 536 -20.21 -29.04 -43.65
C GLY A 536 -20.71 -30.34 -43.06
N HIS A 537 -20.69 -30.39 -41.73
CA HIS A 537 -21.61 -31.13 -40.89
C HIS A 537 -21.88 -30.31 -39.63
N GLN A 538 -23.16 -30.16 -39.30
CA GLN A 538 -23.61 -29.67 -38.00
C GLN A 538 -23.02 -30.57 -36.91
N CYS A 539 -22.36 -29.98 -35.92
CA CYS A 539 -22.00 -30.68 -34.71
C CYS A 539 -22.31 -29.76 -33.52
N SER A 540 -23.34 -30.15 -32.78
CA SER A 540 -23.69 -29.64 -31.47
C SER A 540 -22.51 -29.85 -30.52
N ALA A 541 -21.81 -28.78 -30.15
CA ALA A 541 -20.79 -28.80 -29.12
C ALA A 541 -21.42 -28.42 -27.77
N SER A 542 -21.81 -29.45 -27.02
CA SER A 542 -21.94 -29.41 -25.57
C SER A 542 -20.56 -29.12 -24.97
N PHE A 543 -20.42 -27.99 -24.27
CA PHE A 543 -19.23 -27.68 -23.48
C PHE A 543 -19.17 -28.62 -22.26
N PRO A 544 -18.09 -29.39 -22.03
CA PRO A 544 -17.87 -30.01 -20.74
C PRO A 544 -17.49 -28.93 -19.73
N ALA A 545 -18.25 -28.85 -18.63
CA ALA A 545 -17.95 -28.00 -17.49
C ALA A 545 -16.57 -28.38 -16.90
N CYS A 546 -15.61 -27.46 -16.98
CA CYS A 546 -14.31 -27.63 -16.36
C CYS A 546 -14.42 -27.24 -14.88
N SER A 547 -14.58 -28.21 -13.98
CA SER A 547 -14.34 -28.02 -12.56
C SER A 547 -12.83 -28.03 -12.30
N PRO A 548 -12.28 -27.18 -11.40
CA PRO A 548 -10.86 -27.16 -11.11
C PRO A 548 -10.48 -28.37 -10.24
N ARG A 549 -10.06 -29.47 -10.88
CA ARG A 549 -9.43 -30.60 -10.19
C ARG A 549 -8.06 -30.15 -9.63
N ARG A 550 -7.97 -29.94 -8.31
CA ARG A 550 -6.67 -29.76 -7.63
C ARG A 550 -5.98 -31.13 -7.52
N ARG A 551 -4.78 -31.27 -8.10
CA ARG A 551 -3.91 -32.43 -7.82
C ARG A 551 -3.25 -32.24 -6.44
N LEU A 552 -3.02 -33.34 -5.72
CA LEU A 552 -2.20 -33.30 -4.52
C LEU A 552 -0.76 -32.92 -4.88
N SER A 553 0.03 -32.49 -3.91
CA SER A 553 1.48 -32.46 -4.13
C SER A 553 1.98 -33.88 -4.38
N ALA A 554 3.02 -34.05 -5.21
CA ALA A 554 3.54 -35.37 -5.57
C ALA A 554 3.87 -36.25 -4.34
N ARG A 555 4.23 -35.62 -3.22
CA ARG A 555 4.48 -36.29 -1.93
C ARG A 555 3.19 -36.74 -1.23
N GLY A 556 2.11 -35.96 -1.31
CA GLY A 556 0.81 -36.32 -0.74
C GLY A 556 0.09 -37.42 -1.53
N GLU A 557 0.26 -37.43 -2.84
CA GLU A 557 -0.25 -38.51 -3.72
C GLU A 557 0.42 -39.85 -3.39
N LEU A 558 1.74 -39.86 -3.18
CA LEU A 558 2.50 -41.06 -2.83
C LEU A 558 2.09 -41.63 -1.45
N MET A 559 1.94 -40.75 -0.44
CA MET A 559 1.51 -41.16 0.90
C MET A 559 0.08 -41.72 0.89
N ALA A 560 -0.82 -41.15 0.10
CA ALA A 560 -2.19 -41.66 -0.04
C ALA A 560 -2.21 -43.02 -0.77
N GLN A 561 -1.41 -43.19 -1.82
CA GLN A 561 -1.26 -44.47 -2.52
C GLN A 561 -0.69 -45.57 -1.62
N GLU A 562 0.33 -45.27 -0.81
CA GLU A 562 0.93 -46.22 0.13
C GLU A 562 -0.06 -46.65 1.22
N ALA A 563 -0.79 -45.71 1.81
CA ALA A 563 -1.80 -46.02 2.83
C ALA A 563 -2.94 -46.88 2.27
N ILE A 564 -3.43 -46.58 1.07
CA ILE A 564 -4.52 -47.32 0.43
C ILE A 564 -4.05 -48.71 -0.05
N ALA A 565 -2.83 -48.81 -0.60
CA ALA A 565 -2.22 -50.07 -0.99
C ALA A 565 -2.08 -51.03 0.19
N LEU A 566 -1.73 -50.51 1.37
CA LEU A 566 -1.60 -51.27 2.60
C LEU A 566 -2.96 -51.74 3.15
N MET A 567 -4.01 -50.93 3.00
CA MET A 567 -5.37 -51.29 3.41
C MET A 567 -6.03 -52.32 2.48
N LEU A 568 -5.66 -52.34 1.20
CA LEU A 568 -6.27 -53.19 0.17
C LEU A 568 -5.41 -54.39 -0.24
N ASP A 569 -4.23 -54.57 0.36
CA ASP A 569 -3.23 -55.62 0.09
C ASP A 569 -2.91 -55.80 -1.41
N VAL A 570 -2.62 -54.67 -2.08
CA VAL A 570 -2.25 -54.64 -3.51
C VAL A 570 -1.00 -53.79 -3.74
N PRO A 571 -0.18 -54.08 -4.77
CA PRO A 571 1.02 -53.29 -5.05
C PRO A 571 0.68 -51.82 -5.42
N THR A 572 1.39 -50.87 -4.81
CA THR A 572 1.23 -49.40 -5.00
C THR A 572 1.22 -48.96 -6.46
N ARG A 573 1.98 -49.65 -7.33
CA ARG A 573 2.07 -49.35 -8.78
C ARG A 573 0.78 -49.57 -9.58
N ARG A 574 -0.29 -50.10 -8.96
CA ARG A 574 -1.59 -50.32 -9.61
C ARG A 574 -2.71 -49.39 -9.13
N ILE A 575 -2.43 -48.41 -8.25
CA ILE A 575 -3.46 -47.54 -7.67
C ILE A 575 -3.33 -46.10 -8.21
N THR A 576 -4.39 -45.61 -8.85
CA THR A 576 -4.52 -44.18 -9.21
C THR A 576 -5.52 -43.55 -8.25
N VAL A 577 -5.13 -42.50 -7.52
CA VAL A 577 -5.99 -41.81 -6.54
C VAL A 577 -6.50 -40.52 -7.17
N GLU A 578 -7.80 -40.44 -7.43
CA GLU A 578 -8.47 -39.19 -7.79
C GLU A 578 -9.30 -38.70 -6.59
N LEU A 579 -9.04 -37.47 -6.13
CA LEU A 579 -9.83 -36.83 -5.09
C LEU A 579 -10.87 -35.89 -5.70
N GLU A 580 -12.14 -36.19 -5.49
CA GLU A 580 -13.24 -35.27 -5.77
C GLU A 580 -13.74 -34.69 -4.43
N ALA A 581 -13.44 -33.41 -4.19
CA ALA A 581 -13.92 -32.71 -3.00
C ALA A 581 -15.42 -32.39 -3.15
N LYS A 582 -16.29 -33.27 -2.66
CA LYS A 582 -17.70 -32.95 -2.47
C LYS A 582 -17.89 -32.19 -1.16
N VAL A 583 -18.02 -30.87 -1.24
CA VAL A 583 -18.51 -30.06 -0.11
C VAL A 583 -20.03 -30.14 -0.10
N PRO A 584 -20.67 -30.80 0.89
CA PRO A 584 -22.12 -30.88 0.95
C PRO A 584 -22.73 -29.48 1.03
N GLY A 585 -23.70 -29.18 0.16
CA GLY A 585 -24.38 -27.87 0.13
C GLY A 585 -23.76 -26.80 -0.79
N ALA A 586 -22.56 -27.01 -1.34
CA ALA A 586 -21.92 -26.02 -2.22
C ALA A 586 -22.72 -25.77 -3.53
N GLU A 587 -23.40 -26.78 -4.06
CA GLU A 587 -24.25 -26.62 -5.25
C GLU A 587 -25.49 -25.75 -4.99
N ALA A 588 -26.01 -25.74 -3.76
CA ALA A 588 -27.13 -24.87 -3.39
C ALA A 588 -26.67 -23.41 -3.33
N VAL A 589 -25.53 -23.16 -2.67
CA VAL A 589 -24.92 -21.82 -2.59
C VAL A 589 -24.53 -21.28 -3.97
N LEU A 590 -23.97 -22.11 -4.85
CA LEU A 590 -23.64 -21.71 -6.23
C LEU A 590 -24.89 -21.42 -7.06
N ARG A 591 -25.98 -22.18 -6.87
CA ARG A 591 -27.28 -21.89 -7.51
C ARG A 591 -27.86 -20.57 -7.00
N ASP A 592 -27.81 -20.31 -5.70
CA ASP A 592 -28.31 -19.06 -5.12
C ASP A 592 -27.52 -17.84 -5.59
N LEU A 593 -26.19 -17.94 -5.65
CA LEU A 593 -25.32 -16.89 -6.20
C LEU A 593 -25.55 -16.65 -7.69
N SER A 594 -25.76 -17.71 -8.47
CA SER A 594 -26.10 -17.62 -9.90
C SER A 594 -27.46 -16.93 -10.10
N MET A 595 -28.47 -17.32 -9.31
CA MET A 595 -29.79 -16.72 -9.35
C MET A 595 -29.79 -15.26 -8.89
N ALA A 596 -29.02 -14.92 -7.85
CA ALA A 596 -28.85 -13.54 -7.40
C ALA A 596 -28.16 -12.66 -8.47
N ARG A 597 -27.13 -13.19 -9.15
CA ARG A 597 -26.49 -12.51 -10.29
C ARG A 597 -27.46 -12.29 -11.45
N LYS A 598 -28.26 -13.29 -11.79
CA LYS A 598 -29.28 -13.19 -12.84
C LYS A 598 -30.33 -12.13 -12.50
N ARG A 599 -30.87 -12.15 -11.27
CA ARG A 599 -31.84 -11.13 -10.80
C ARG A 599 -31.26 -9.71 -10.83
N ARG A 600 -29.98 -9.55 -10.46
CA ARG A 600 -29.29 -8.25 -10.52
C ARG A 600 -29.08 -7.79 -11.97
N ALA A 601 -28.71 -8.69 -12.88
CA ALA A 601 -28.58 -8.36 -14.30
C ALA A 601 -29.93 -7.92 -14.90
N GLU A 602 -31.00 -8.64 -14.62
CA GLU A 602 -32.36 -8.28 -15.07
C GLU A 602 -32.85 -6.95 -14.46
N ALA A 603 -32.49 -6.65 -13.20
CA ALA A 603 -32.81 -5.37 -12.57
C ALA A 603 -32.08 -4.19 -13.24
N VAL A 604 -30.79 -4.35 -13.54
CA VAL A 604 -29.99 -3.35 -14.26
C VAL A 604 -30.51 -3.13 -15.68
N GLU A 605 -30.96 -4.18 -16.36
CA GLU A 605 -31.52 -4.09 -17.70
C GLU A 605 -32.90 -3.39 -17.72
N ARG A 606 -33.74 -3.65 -16.71
CA ARG A 606 -35.01 -2.92 -16.52
C ARG A 606 -34.76 -1.43 -16.24
N GLU A 607 -33.83 -1.12 -15.33
CA GLU A 607 -33.46 0.26 -15.00
C GLU A 607 -32.90 1.00 -16.22
N ALA A 608 -32.04 0.36 -17.02
CA ALA A 608 -31.52 0.93 -18.26
C ALA A 608 -32.64 1.19 -19.30
N THR A 609 -33.63 0.31 -19.38
CA THR A 609 -34.78 0.46 -20.28
C THR A 609 -35.68 1.63 -19.87
N ASP A 610 -35.95 1.76 -18.57
CA ASP A 610 -36.75 2.87 -18.03
C ASP A 610 -36.01 4.21 -18.17
N LEU A 611 -34.70 4.23 -17.95
CA LEU A 611 -33.85 5.40 -18.16
C LEU A 611 -33.84 5.83 -19.64
N ALA A 612 -33.75 4.87 -20.58
CA ALA A 612 -33.84 5.16 -22.00
C ALA A 612 -35.22 5.70 -22.41
N ARG A 613 -36.30 5.21 -21.79
CA ARG A 613 -37.66 5.71 -22.00
C ARG A 613 -37.84 7.14 -21.46
N ALA A 614 -37.31 7.42 -20.28
CA ALA A 614 -37.31 8.76 -19.68
C ALA A 614 -36.49 9.75 -20.52
N ALA A 615 -35.30 9.34 -20.98
CA ALA A 615 -34.46 10.12 -21.88
C ALA A 615 -35.20 10.48 -23.18
N ARG A 616 -35.87 9.52 -23.83
CA ARG A 616 -36.64 9.77 -25.07
C ARG A 616 -37.77 10.78 -24.86
N ARG A 617 -38.50 10.69 -23.75
CA ARG A 617 -39.58 11.64 -23.41
C ARG A 617 -39.05 13.05 -23.18
N LEU A 618 -37.97 13.19 -22.41
CA LEU A 618 -37.36 14.49 -22.14
C LEU A 618 -36.79 15.11 -23.43
N THR A 619 -36.11 14.34 -24.27
CA THR A 619 -35.56 14.88 -25.53
C THR A 619 -36.61 15.26 -26.58
N ALA A 620 -37.88 14.84 -26.41
CA ALA A 620 -38.99 15.31 -27.24
C ALA A 620 -39.49 16.71 -26.83
N MET A 621 -39.19 17.15 -25.60
CA MET A 621 -39.68 18.41 -25.02
C MET A 621 -38.56 19.46 -24.83
N MET A 622 -37.29 19.04 -24.78
CA MET A 622 -36.15 19.92 -24.55
C MET A 622 -34.88 19.42 -25.25
N THR A 623 -33.83 20.25 -25.25
CA THR A 623 -32.56 19.88 -25.89
C THR A 623 -31.91 18.69 -25.17
N VAL A 624 -31.13 17.88 -25.91
CA VAL A 624 -30.36 16.74 -25.35
C VAL A 624 -29.46 17.15 -24.19
N ARG A 625 -28.94 18.39 -24.24
CA ARG A 625 -28.07 18.94 -23.20
C ARG A 625 -28.83 19.23 -21.90
N ASP A 626 -30.06 19.74 -22.00
CA ASP A 626 -30.88 20.05 -20.84
C ASP A 626 -31.55 18.79 -20.27
N ALA A 627 -31.95 17.85 -21.13
CA ALA A 627 -32.38 16.52 -20.70
C ALA A 627 -31.27 15.80 -19.90
N GLY A 628 -29.99 15.98 -20.29
CA GLY A 628 -28.84 15.48 -19.53
C GLY A 628 -28.72 16.10 -18.14
N LYS A 629 -28.94 17.41 -18.00
CA LYS A 629 -28.93 18.08 -16.69
C LYS A 629 -30.03 17.56 -15.76
N VAL A 630 -31.24 17.33 -16.30
CA VAL A 630 -32.39 16.82 -15.53
C VAL A 630 -32.16 15.37 -15.09
N LEU A 631 -31.59 14.54 -15.96
CA LEU A 631 -31.31 13.14 -15.65
C LEU A 631 -30.00 12.92 -14.87
N GLY A 632 -29.22 13.97 -14.62
CA GLY A 632 -27.89 13.85 -14.00
C GLY A 632 -26.87 13.11 -14.87
N MET A 633 -27.01 13.16 -16.20
CA MET A 633 -26.20 12.41 -17.17
C MET A 633 -25.51 13.34 -18.18
N SER A 634 -24.38 12.90 -18.74
CA SER A 634 -23.73 13.64 -19.84
C SER A 634 -24.59 13.63 -21.11
N TYR A 635 -24.49 14.71 -21.91
CA TYR A 635 -25.24 14.80 -23.17
C TYR A 635 -24.91 13.64 -24.13
N GLN A 636 -23.68 13.14 -24.13
CA GLN A 636 -23.24 12.00 -24.94
C GLN A 636 -24.01 10.73 -24.56
N ARG A 637 -24.23 10.52 -23.25
CA ARG A 637 -24.95 9.34 -22.75
C ARG A 637 -26.45 9.42 -23.01
N VAL A 638 -27.05 10.62 -22.93
CA VAL A 638 -28.43 10.85 -23.37
C VAL A 638 -28.56 10.59 -24.89
N SER A 639 -27.60 11.06 -25.70
CA SER A 639 -27.58 10.83 -27.16
C SER A 639 -27.48 9.33 -27.51
N GLN A 640 -26.67 8.57 -26.76
CA GLN A 640 -26.55 7.12 -26.92
C GLN A 640 -27.85 6.38 -26.55
N LEU A 641 -28.52 6.81 -25.47
CA LEU A 641 -29.77 6.19 -25.00
C LEU A 641 -30.97 6.49 -25.92
N THR A 642 -30.98 7.63 -26.61
CA THR A 642 -32.09 8.03 -27.50
C THR A 642 -31.83 7.73 -28.97
N GLY A 643 -30.63 7.27 -29.34
CA GLY A 643 -30.26 7.00 -30.73
C GLY A 643 -30.22 8.24 -31.63
N SER A 644 -30.21 9.44 -31.05
CA SER A 644 -30.14 10.69 -31.81
C SER A 644 -28.70 10.96 -32.25
N PRO A 645 -28.44 11.24 -33.55
CA PRO A 645 -27.11 11.59 -34.00
C PRO A 645 -26.66 12.91 -33.35
N SER A 646 -25.37 13.00 -33.01
CA SER A 646 -24.78 14.17 -32.36
C SER A 646 -24.98 15.42 -33.20
N ALA A 647 -25.91 16.30 -32.80
CA ALA A 647 -26.14 17.57 -33.46
C ALA A 647 -24.98 18.55 -33.14
N SER A 648 -23.95 18.50 -33.97
CA SER A 648 -22.98 19.58 -34.15
C SER A 648 -23.54 20.55 -35.19
N LYS A 649 -23.64 21.83 -34.81
CA LYS A 649 -23.97 23.03 -35.61
C LYS A 649 -25.42 23.21 -36.10
N ARG A 650 -26.18 24.01 -35.35
CA ARG A 650 -27.11 25.00 -35.94
C ARG A 650 -26.54 26.39 -35.67
N SER A 651 -25.69 26.87 -36.57
CA SER A 651 -25.35 28.29 -36.72
C SER A 651 -26.21 28.87 -37.83
N GLY A 652 -26.71 30.09 -37.63
CA GLY A 652 -27.74 30.72 -38.45
C GLY A 652 -27.44 30.90 -39.94
N ARG A 653 -28.52 31.04 -40.70
CA ARG A 653 -28.57 31.76 -41.97
C ARG A 653 -29.92 32.47 -42.09
N ASN A 654 -29.84 33.75 -42.42
CA ASN A 654 -30.90 34.63 -42.85
C ASN A 654 -31.77 34.02 -43.96
N ALA A 655 -33.06 34.33 -43.94
CA ALA A 655 -33.84 34.62 -45.13
C ALA A 655 -34.93 35.63 -44.75
N ALA A 656 -34.73 36.88 -45.16
CA ALA A 656 -35.81 37.81 -45.41
C ALA A 656 -36.38 37.49 -46.80
N THR A 657 -37.70 37.40 -46.94
CA THR A 657 -38.55 38.00 -47.99
C THR A 657 -39.95 37.41 -47.97
N ALA A 658 -40.93 38.32 -48.12
CA ALA A 658 -42.38 38.19 -48.26
C ALA A 658 -43.18 37.93 -46.97
#